data_AF-A0A8C9BXU2-F1
#
_entry.id   AF-A0A8C9BXU2-F1
#
_cell.length_a   1.000
_cell.length_b   1.000
_cell.length_c   1.000
_cell.angle_alpha   90.00
_cell.angle_beta   90.00
_cell.angle_gamma   90.00
#
_symmetry.space_group_name_H-M   'P 1'
#
loop_
_entity.id
_entity.type
_entity.pdbx_description
1 polymer ?
#
loop_
_entity_poly.entity_id
_entity_poly.type
_entity_poly.pdbx_seq_one_letter_code
_entity_poly.pdbx_strand_id
1 'polypeptide(L)'
;MWAGLGPAVTLALLLAVAWATELKPTAPPIFTGRPFVVAWDVPTQDCGPRHKVPLDPKDMKAFDVQASPNEGFVNQNITIFYRDRLGMYPHFDSVARSVHGGVPQNGSLWVHLEMLKGHVERYIRTQEPAGLAVIDWEDWRPVWVRNWQDKDVYRRLSRQLVASRHPDWPPDRIVKQAQYEFEFAARQFMLETLRFVKAFRPRHLWGFYLFPDCYNHDYVQNWETYTGRCPDVEVSRNDQLAWLWAESTALFPSVYLEETLASSTHGRNFVSFRVQEALRVAHTHHANHALPVYVFTRPTYSRGLTGLSEMDLISTIGESAALGAAGVILWGDAGYTTSMVSLHLPCAMAAHLLPICTLFLNLLGMAKGSREPLVPNRPFATIWNANTQWCLERHGVDVDVSVFDVVANPGQTFRGPDMTIFYSSQLGTYPYYTPAGEPVFGGLPQNASLAVHLARAFQDILAAMPASNFSGLAVIDWEAWRPRWAFNWDTKDIYRQRSRALVQGQHPDWPAPWVEAAAQDQFEGAARAWMAGTLRLGQALQPRGLWGFYGFPDCYNYDFKNPNYTGQCPPGIRAENDQLGWLWGQSRALYPSIYLPAALEGTKKARMFVQHRVGEAFRLAVGAGYPDLPVLPYVQIFYDMTNRFLPLEELEHSLGESAAQGAAGVVLWVSWENTRTKESCQAIKEYVDTTLGPFILNVTSGALLCSQVLCSGHGRCARRPSHPEARLILSPTSFSIESTPGGGPLTLQGALSLKDRLAVEFKCRCYCGWTGTWCEQWGMW
;
A
#
# COMPACT_ATOMS: atom_id res chain seq x y z
N MET A 1 3.54 46.71 61.10
CA MET A 1 2.23 46.55 60.44
C MET A 1 2.49 46.24 58.98
N TRP A 2 2.46 44.97 58.60
CA TRP A 2 2.58 44.57 57.19
C TRP A 2 1.17 44.31 56.68
N ALA A 3 0.79 45.06 55.65
CA ALA A 3 -0.55 45.08 55.08
C ALA A 3 -0.92 43.69 54.52
N GLY A 4 -2.05 43.17 54.98
CA GLY A 4 -2.58 41.88 54.56
C GLY A 4 -3.03 41.89 53.10
N LEU A 5 -2.74 40.77 52.41
CA LEU A 5 -3.24 40.49 51.07
C LEU A 5 -4.77 40.49 51.07
N GLY A 6 -5.37 41.28 50.17
CA GLY A 6 -6.81 41.50 50.11
C GLY A 6 -7.63 40.22 49.83
N PRO A 7 -8.93 40.21 50.20
CA PRO A 7 -9.79 39.02 50.22
C PRO A 7 -9.91 38.30 48.86
N ALA A 8 -9.70 39.01 47.75
CA ALA A 8 -9.69 38.41 46.41
C ALA A 8 -8.45 37.51 46.17
N VAL A 9 -7.30 37.86 46.75
CA VAL A 9 -6.07 37.08 46.63
C VAL A 9 -6.15 35.84 47.53
N THR A 10 -6.77 35.98 48.71
CA THR A 10 -7.03 34.85 49.61
C THR A 10 -8.05 33.87 49.01
N LEU A 11 -9.08 34.37 48.32
CA LEU A 11 -10.06 33.53 47.62
C LEU A 11 -9.47 32.84 46.39
N ALA A 12 -8.59 33.52 45.64
CA ALA A 12 -7.87 32.92 44.51
C ALA A 12 -6.86 31.84 44.96
N LEU A 13 -6.17 32.05 46.10
CA LEU A 13 -5.31 31.03 46.72
C LEU A 13 -6.13 29.86 47.28
N LEU A 14 -7.28 30.10 47.89
CA LEU A 14 -8.18 29.04 48.35
C LEU A 14 -8.79 28.25 47.18
N LEU A 15 -9.10 28.90 46.06
CA LEU A 15 -9.57 28.23 44.84
C LEU A 15 -8.45 27.46 44.13
N ALA A 16 -7.22 27.98 44.10
CA ALA A 16 -6.06 27.26 43.57
C ALA A 16 -5.70 26.04 44.43
N VAL A 17 -5.86 26.13 45.76
CA VAL A 17 -5.69 24.99 46.68
C VAL A 17 -6.88 24.03 46.63
N ALA A 18 -8.11 24.49 46.36
CA ALA A 18 -9.28 23.63 46.19
C ALA A 18 -9.33 22.92 44.80
N TRP A 19 -8.63 23.46 43.79
CA TRP A 19 -8.49 22.86 42.46
C TRP A 19 -7.20 22.05 42.29
N ALA A 20 -6.29 22.12 43.25
CA ALA A 20 -5.29 21.08 43.44
C ALA A 20 -6.03 19.85 43.99
N THR A 21 -6.78 19.15 43.15
CA THR A 21 -7.02 17.72 43.38
C THR A 21 -5.65 17.12 43.58
N GLU A 22 -5.35 16.65 44.80
CA GLU A 22 -4.08 15.98 45.10
C GLU A 22 -3.81 14.98 43.97
N LEU A 23 -2.80 15.26 43.15
CA LEU A 23 -2.34 14.31 42.16
C LEU A 23 -1.91 13.08 42.96
N LYS A 24 -2.64 11.99 42.80
CA LYS A 24 -2.33 10.74 43.48
C LYS A 24 -0.89 10.37 43.14
N PRO A 25 -0.07 9.95 44.12
CA PRO A 25 1.29 9.53 43.83
C PRO A 25 1.25 8.37 42.82
N THR A 26 2.13 8.40 41.82
CA THR A 26 2.28 7.29 40.88
C THR A 26 3.21 6.23 41.49
N ALA A 27 3.08 4.98 41.06
CA ALA A 27 3.98 3.92 41.53
C ALA A 27 5.46 4.23 41.18
N PRO A 28 6.42 3.89 42.05
CA PRO A 28 7.84 4.12 41.76
C PRO A 28 8.30 3.32 40.53
N PRO A 29 9.33 3.79 39.80
CA PRO A 29 9.86 3.07 38.64
C PRO A 29 10.33 1.65 38.98
N ILE A 30 9.96 0.67 38.17
CA ILE A 30 10.21 -0.75 38.47
C ILE A 30 11.52 -1.32 37.89
N PHE A 31 12.22 -0.59 37.01
CA PHE A 31 13.42 -1.09 36.32
C PHE A 31 14.71 -0.37 36.69
N THR A 32 14.85 0.91 36.34
CA THR A 32 16.15 1.63 36.37
C THR A 32 16.18 2.82 37.34
N GLY A 33 15.13 3.00 38.16
CA GLY A 33 14.96 4.19 39.00
C GLY A 33 14.67 5.48 38.22
N ARG A 34 14.60 5.42 36.88
CA ARG A 34 14.23 6.53 36.01
C ARG A 34 12.71 6.72 35.98
N PRO A 35 12.20 7.96 36.00
CA PRO A 35 10.76 8.23 36.02
C PRO A 35 10.04 7.83 34.72
N PHE A 36 10.77 7.74 33.61
CA PHE A 36 10.25 7.34 32.31
C PHE A 36 11.14 6.23 31.73
N VAL A 37 10.54 5.07 31.49
CA VAL A 37 11.21 3.87 30.96
C VAL A 37 11.01 3.77 29.45
N VAL A 38 12.08 3.53 28.70
CA VAL A 38 11.98 3.17 27.27
C VAL A 38 12.37 1.71 27.10
N ALA A 39 11.39 0.90 26.70
CA ALA A 39 11.57 -0.53 26.50
C ALA A 39 11.60 -0.92 25.02
N TRP A 40 12.52 -1.81 24.66
CA TRP A 40 12.65 -2.40 23.33
C TRP A 40 12.12 -3.83 23.35
N ASP A 41 10.96 -4.08 22.74
CA ASP A 41 10.34 -5.39 22.59
C ASP A 41 10.15 -5.73 21.10
N VAL A 42 11.28 -5.84 20.41
CA VAL A 42 11.36 -6.15 18.96
C VAL A 42 12.27 -7.37 18.82
N PRO A 43 11.97 -8.37 17.96
CA PRO A 43 12.67 -9.66 17.90
C PRO A 43 14.08 -9.62 17.27
N THR A 44 14.84 -8.54 17.52
CA THR A 44 16.11 -8.22 16.88
C THR A 44 17.25 -9.19 17.16
N GLN A 45 17.09 -10.08 18.14
CA GLN A 45 18.05 -11.16 18.38
C GLN A 45 18.16 -12.14 17.20
N ASP A 46 17.16 -12.18 16.32
CA ASP A 46 17.21 -12.99 15.09
C ASP A 46 18.11 -12.36 14.00
N CYS A 47 18.35 -11.04 14.05
CA CYS A 47 19.10 -10.30 13.01
C CYS A 47 20.56 -10.75 12.87
N GLY A 48 21.27 -10.92 13.98
CA GLY A 48 22.68 -11.34 13.95
C GLY A 48 22.86 -12.77 13.41
N PRO A 49 22.25 -13.79 14.03
CA PRO A 49 22.42 -15.19 13.62
C PRO A 49 21.87 -15.47 12.21
N ARG A 50 20.65 -15.02 11.89
CA ARG A 50 19.96 -15.35 10.62
C ARG A 50 20.39 -14.46 9.46
N HIS A 51 20.63 -13.18 9.73
CA HIS A 51 20.85 -12.17 8.70
C HIS A 51 22.25 -11.56 8.74
N LYS A 52 23.14 -11.96 9.66
CA LYS A 52 24.49 -11.38 9.77
C LYS A 52 24.49 -9.86 9.98
N VAL A 53 23.40 -9.31 10.52
CA VAL A 53 23.25 -7.89 10.91
C VAL A 53 23.12 -7.83 12.44
N PRO A 54 24.22 -7.91 13.20
CA PRO A 54 24.17 -7.70 14.64
C PRO A 54 23.86 -6.22 14.91
N LEU A 55 22.93 -5.95 15.83
CA LEU A 55 22.76 -4.59 16.36
C LEU A 55 23.94 -4.23 17.26
N ASP A 56 24.41 -2.99 17.19
CA ASP A 56 25.50 -2.52 18.05
C ASP A 56 25.04 -2.57 19.53
N PRO A 57 25.73 -3.33 20.40
CA PRO A 57 25.42 -3.36 21.81
C PRO A 57 25.45 -1.98 22.47
N LYS A 58 26.17 -1.00 21.92
CA LYS A 58 26.18 0.39 22.41
C LYS A 58 24.85 1.09 22.16
N ASP A 59 24.26 0.93 20.98
CA ASP A 59 22.97 1.54 20.64
C ASP A 59 21.85 0.92 21.48
N MET A 60 21.94 -0.38 21.76
CA MET A 60 20.98 -1.08 22.61
C MET A 60 21.03 -0.64 24.08
N LYS A 61 22.11 -0.01 24.55
CA LYS A 61 22.16 0.59 25.90
C LYS A 61 21.31 1.85 26.04
N ALA A 62 20.77 2.40 24.95
CA ALA A 62 19.83 3.51 25.02
C ALA A 62 18.49 3.10 25.65
N PHE A 63 18.13 1.82 25.56
CA PHE A 63 16.90 1.27 26.13
C PHE A 63 17.11 0.78 27.56
N ASP A 64 16.17 1.13 28.44
CA ASP A 64 16.20 0.72 29.85
C ASP A 64 15.92 -0.78 30.00
N VAL A 65 15.12 -1.34 29.09
CA VAL A 65 14.71 -2.73 29.08
C VAL A 65 14.74 -3.26 27.65
N GLN A 66 15.24 -4.48 27.49
CA GLN A 66 15.22 -5.20 26.22
C GLN A 66 14.50 -6.54 26.44
N ALA A 67 13.56 -6.84 25.55
CA ALA A 67 12.77 -8.06 25.54
C ALA A 67 12.52 -8.49 24.08
N SER A 68 11.91 -9.67 23.91
CA SER A 68 11.46 -10.15 22.63
C SER A 68 10.05 -10.74 22.70
N PRO A 69 9.20 -10.49 21.68
CA PRO A 69 7.89 -11.11 21.59
C PRO A 69 7.92 -12.60 21.17
N ASN A 70 9.08 -13.10 20.74
CA ASN A 70 9.26 -14.48 20.28
C ASN A 70 8.98 -15.49 21.40
N GLU A 71 8.22 -16.55 21.10
CA GLU A 71 7.75 -17.54 22.10
C GLU A 71 8.88 -18.21 22.89
N GLY A 72 10.04 -18.40 22.26
CA GLY A 72 11.20 -19.05 22.89
C GLY A 72 11.85 -18.22 24.00
N PHE A 73 11.52 -16.94 24.13
CA PHE A 73 12.13 -16.02 25.08
C PHE A 73 11.24 -15.89 26.32
N VAL A 74 11.75 -16.37 27.44
CA VAL A 74 11.03 -16.47 28.72
C VAL A 74 11.83 -15.83 29.83
N ASN A 75 11.16 -15.53 30.95
CA ASN A 75 11.72 -14.88 32.13
C ASN A 75 12.32 -13.50 31.81
N GLN A 76 11.60 -12.75 30.98
CA GLN A 76 11.98 -11.42 30.52
C GLN A 76 11.37 -10.34 31.42
N ASN A 77 11.99 -9.16 31.45
CA ASN A 77 11.46 -7.99 32.16
C ASN A 77 10.10 -7.53 31.61
N ILE A 78 9.80 -7.85 30.35
CA ILE A 78 8.50 -7.64 29.72
C ILE A 78 8.07 -8.96 29.11
N THR A 79 6.89 -9.43 29.50
CA THR A 79 6.31 -10.68 28.99
C THR A 79 4.96 -10.38 28.35
N ILE A 80 4.83 -10.65 27.05
CA ILE A 80 3.56 -10.53 26.32
C ILE A 80 2.92 -11.92 26.17
N PHE A 81 1.70 -12.04 26.68
CA PHE A 81 0.86 -13.22 26.58
C PHE A 81 -0.16 -13.07 25.45
N TYR A 82 0.22 -13.50 24.25
CA TYR A 82 -0.70 -13.63 23.11
C TYR A 82 -1.80 -14.67 23.37
N ARG A 83 -2.85 -14.69 22.54
CA ARG A 83 -4.07 -15.51 22.71
C ARG A 83 -3.87 -16.98 23.11
N ASP A 84 -2.83 -17.65 22.60
CA ASP A 84 -2.58 -19.08 22.88
C ASP A 84 -1.61 -19.32 24.05
N ARG A 85 -1.16 -18.25 24.74
CA ARG A 85 -0.10 -18.31 25.75
C ARG A 85 -0.60 -18.15 27.19
N LEU A 86 -1.89 -17.90 27.42
CA LEU A 86 -2.42 -17.66 28.77
C LEU A 86 -3.85 -18.19 28.93
N GLY A 87 -3.97 -19.30 29.67
CA GLY A 87 -5.24 -19.98 29.89
C GLY A 87 -5.88 -20.54 28.60
N MET A 88 -7.17 -20.79 28.66
CA MET A 88 -8.01 -21.22 27.53
C MET A 88 -8.86 -20.05 27.04
N TYR A 89 -8.27 -19.14 26.27
CA TYR A 89 -8.95 -17.93 25.80
C TYR A 89 -9.89 -18.24 24.61
N PRO A 90 -11.22 -18.00 24.72
CA PRO A 90 -12.18 -18.32 23.67
C PRO A 90 -12.04 -17.35 22.50
N HIS A 91 -11.85 -17.89 21.29
CA HIS A 91 -11.66 -17.09 20.08
C HIS A 91 -11.99 -17.88 18.81
N PHE A 92 -11.85 -17.24 17.64
CA PHE A 92 -11.93 -17.93 16.35
C PHE A 92 -10.57 -17.96 15.66
N ASP A 93 -10.19 -19.11 15.11
CA ASP A 93 -8.94 -19.24 14.34
C ASP A 93 -9.03 -18.58 12.95
N SER A 94 -7.93 -18.63 12.19
CA SER A 94 -7.81 -18.00 10.87
C SER A 94 -8.77 -18.57 9.80
N VAL A 95 -9.40 -19.72 10.05
CA VAL A 95 -10.42 -20.34 9.18
C VAL A 95 -11.82 -20.27 9.80
N ALA A 96 -12.01 -19.35 10.76
CA ALA A 96 -13.27 -19.08 11.46
C ALA A 96 -13.85 -20.27 12.25
N ARG A 97 -13.00 -21.19 12.73
CA ARG A 97 -13.42 -22.25 13.66
C ARG A 97 -13.40 -21.75 15.09
N SER A 98 -14.41 -22.18 15.85
CA SER A 98 -14.51 -21.89 17.28
C SER A 98 -13.42 -22.63 18.07
N VAL A 99 -12.61 -21.87 18.80
CA VAL A 99 -11.56 -22.35 19.70
C VAL A 99 -11.95 -22.03 21.14
N HIS A 100 -11.83 -23.01 22.03
CA HIS A 100 -12.22 -22.91 23.46
C HIS A 100 -13.65 -22.39 23.69
N GLY A 101 -14.58 -22.68 22.78
CA GLY A 101 -15.97 -22.24 22.86
C GLY A 101 -16.30 -21.02 22.00
N GLY A 102 -15.29 -20.33 21.45
CA GLY A 102 -15.43 -19.26 20.47
C GLY A 102 -15.87 -17.92 21.04
N VAL A 103 -16.83 -17.92 21.97
CA VAL A 103 -17.26 -16.73 22.74
C VAL A 103 -17.13 -16.98 24.25
N PRO A 104 -16.92 -15.93 25.07
CA PRO A 104 -16.72 -16.07 26.52
C PRO A 104 -17.79 -16.87 27.25
N GLN A 105 -19.07 -16.62 26.96
CA GLN A 105 -20.19 -17.30 27.63
C GLN A 105 -20.35 -18.77 27.25
N ASN A 106 -19.62 -19.24 26.24
CA ASN A 106 -19.56 -20.64 25.82
C ASN A 106 -18.20 -21.29 26.12
N GLY A 107 -17.24 -20.51 26.65
CA GLY A 107 -15.96 -21.02 27.14
C GLY A 107 -16.05 -21.46 28.60
N SER A 108 -15.21 -22.42 28.99
CA SER A 108 -15.12 -22.84 30.38
C SER A 108 -14.11 -21.99 31.15
N LEU A 109 -14.62 -21.07 31.99
CA LEU A 109 -13.77 -20.25 32.86
C LEU A 109 -12.96 -21.10 33.84
N TRP A 110 -13.53 -22.20 34.34
CA TRP A 110 -12.82 -23.10 35.24
C TRP A 110 -11.59 -23.74 34.57
N VAL A 111 -11.75 -24.32 33.38
CA VAL A 111 -10.62 -24.90 32.63
C VAL A 111 -9.62 -23.82 32.24
N HIS A 112 -10.09 -22.62 31.91
CA HIS A 112 -9.23 -21.47 31.64
C HIS A 112 -8.31 -21.16 32.83
N LEU A 113 -8.87 -21.06 34.05
CA LEU A 113 -8.11 -20.72 35.26
C LEU A 113 -7.12 -21.83 35.67
N GLU A 114 -7.50 -23.11 35.53
CA GLU A 114 -6.59 -24.24 35.81
C GLU A 114 -5.31 -24.20 34.96
N MET A 115 -5.44 -23.77 33.70
CA MET A 115 -4.31 -23.66 32.78
C MET A 115 -3.40 -22.46 33.04
N LEU A 116 -3.89 -21.42 33.73
CA LEU A 116 -3.14 -20.20 33.97
C LEU A 116 -1.83 -20.47 34.72
N LYS A 117 -1.85 -21.34 35.73
CA LYS A 117 -0.66 -21.63 36.54
C LYS A 117 0.53 -22.05 35.67
N GLY A 118 0.36 -23.11 34.89
CA GLY A 118 1.42 -23.66 34.05
C GLY A 118 1.86 -22.69 32.96
N HIS A 119 0.91 -21.94 32.38
CA HIS A 119 1.22 -20.93 31.37
C HIS A 119 2.04 -19.77 31.96
N VAL A 120 1.66 -19.25 33.12
CA VAL A 120 2.45 -18.20 33.79
C VAL A 120 3.81 -18.71 34.22
N GLU A 121 3.92 -19.92 34.77
CA GLU A 121 5.22 -20.52 35.15
C GLU A 121 6.16 -20.71 33.96
N ARG A 122 5.63 -21.00 32.77
CA ARG A 122 6.43 -21.14 31.55
C ARG A 122 7.17 -19.86 31.20
N TYR A 123 6.48 -18.72 31.24
CA TYR A 123 6.99 -17.43 30.78
C TYR A 123 7.57 -16.55 31.90
N ILE A 124 7.07 -16.67 33.13
CA ILE A 124 7.53 -15.95 34.33
C ILE A 124 7.89 -16.98 35.40
N ARG A 125 9.13 -17.47 35.35
CA ARG A 125 9.59 -18.62 36.13
C ARG A 125 9.83 -18.28 37.60
N THR A 126 10.26 -17.06 37.88
CA THR A 126 10.61 -16.59 39.23
C THR A 126 9.66 -15.51 39.72
N GLN A 127 9.59 -15.34 41.05
CA GLN A 127 8.81 -14.28 41.69
C GLN A 127 9.47 -12.90 41.55
N GLU A 128 10.80 -12.91 41.38
CA GLU A 128 11.66 -11.73 41.25
C GLU A 128 12.61 -11.92 40.05
N PRO A 129 13.03 -10.83 39.38
CA PRO A 129 12.69 -9.42 39.65
C PRO A 129 11.25 -9.05 39.24
N ALA A 130 10.82 -7.82 39.57
CA ALA A 130 9.58 -7.24 39.06
C ALA A 130 9.66 -7.02 37.54
N GLY A 131 8.52 -7.03 36.86
CA GLY A 131 8.44 -6.85 35.41
C GLY A 131 7.06 -6.44 34.93
N LEU A 132 6.94 -6.19 33.63
CA LEU A 132 5.66 -5.95 32.97
C LEU A 132 5.11 -7.25 32.40
N ALA A 133 3.82 -7.50 32.62
CA ALA A 133 3.12 -8.68 32.11
C ALA A 133 1.87 -8.22 31.36
N VAL A 134 1.95 -8.28 30.03
CA VAL A 134 0.94 -7.73 29.12
C VAL A 134 0.10 -8.87 28.57
N ILE A 135 -1.22 -8.81 28.75
CA ILE A 135 -2.15 -9.78 28.16
C ILE A 135 -2.64 -9.21 26.82
N ASP A 136 -2.30 -9.87 25.73
CA ASP A 136 -2.60 -9.42 24.36
C ASP A 136 -3.75 -10.24 23.76
N TRP A 137 -4.96 -9.87 24.19
CA TRP A 137 -6.22 -10.48 23.74
C TRP A 137 -6.99 -9.52 22.86
N GLU A 138 -6.82 -9.66 21.55
CA GLU A 138 -7.39 -8.76 20.57
C GLU A 138 -8.60 -9.31 19.83
N ASP A 139 -8.95 -10.58 20.03
CA ASP A 139 -9.97 -11.24 19.21
C ASP A 139 -11.37 -10.66 19.42
N TRP A 140 -11.82 -10.47 20.67
CA TRP A 140 -13.07 -9.78 21.02
C TRP A 140 -12.83 -8.57 21.94
N ARG A 141 -13.86 -7.74 22.15
CA ARG A 141 -13.85 -6.59 23.07
C ARG A 141 -14.90 -6.80 24.16
N PRO A 142 -14.63 -6.45 25.44
CA PRO A 142 -15.58 -6.69 26.53
C PRO A 142 -16.86 -5.85 26.43
N VAL A 143 -16.84 -4.78 25.62
CA VAL A 143 -18.03 -3.96 25.31
C VAL A 143 -18.64 -4.46 24.01
N TRP A 144 -19.89 -4.92 24.06
CA TRP A 144 -20.61 -5.57 22.95
C TRP A 144 -20.54 -4.79 21.64
N VAL A 145 -20.81 -3.49 21.70
CA VAL A 145 -20.87 -2.63 20.51
C VAL A 145 -19.53 -2.52 19.77
N ARG A 146 -18.40 -2.79 20.43
CA ARG A 146 -17.05 -2.80 19.83
C ARG A 146 -16.71 -4.06 19.07
N ASN A 147 -17.58 -5.07 19.14
CA ASN A 147 -17.43 -6.28 18.35
C ASN A 147 -18.12 -6.09 16.99
N TRP A 148 -17.64 -5.12 16.22
CA TRP A 148 -18.12 -4.80 14.87
C TRP A 148 -17.17 -5.34 13.79
N GLN A 149 -17.54 -5.17 12.51
CA GLN A 149 -16.72 -5.60 11.36
C GLN A 149 -16.32 -7.09 11.46
N ASP A 150 -15.04 -7.41 11.43
CA ASP A 150 -14.48 -8.75 11.58
C ASP A 150 -14.89 -9.42 12.92
N LYS A 151 -15.11 -8.61 13.97
CA LYS A 151 -15.55 -9.07 15.30
C LYS A 151 -17.07 -9.26 15.41
N ASP A 152 -17.86 -8.98 14.37
CA ASP A 152 -19.31 -9.25 14.44
C ASP A 152 -19.63 -10.75 14.62
N VAL A 153 -18.68 -11.63 14.29
CA VAL A 153 -18.78 -13.07 14.56
C VAL A 153 -19.12 -13.37 16.03
N TYR A 154 -18.56 -12.62 16.97
CA TYR A 154 -18.84 -12.78 18.41
C TYR A 154 -20.28 -12.41 18.73
N ARG A 155 -20.81 -11.33 18.16
CA ARG A 155 -22.20 -10.92 18.34
C ARG A 155 -23.16 -11.92 17.70
N ARG A 156 -22.84 -12.40 16.50
CA ARG A 156 -23.63 -13.38 15.76
C ARG A 156 -23.72 -14.71 16.51
N LEU A 157 -22.60 -15.29 16.93
CA LEU A 157 -22.61 -16.56 17.65
C LEU A 157 -23.30 -16.42 19.01
N SER A 158 -23.10 -15.30 19.72
CA SER A 158 -23.81 -15.01 20.98
C SER A 158 -25.33 -15.02 20.80
N ARG A 159 -25.85 -14.39 19.74
CA ARG A 159 -27.29 -14.40 19.40
C ARG A 159 -27.77 -15.82 19.07
N GLN A 160 -26.99 -16.58 18.29
CA GLN A 160 -27.32 -17.97 17.94
C GLN A 160 -27.41 -18.88 19.17
N LEU A 161 -26.49 -18.74 20.13
CA LEU A 161 -26.49 -19.50 21.39
C LEU A 161 -27.70 -19.19 22.26
N VAL A 162 -28.17 -17.96 22.29
CA VAL A 162 -29.40 -17.60 23.02
C VAL A 162 -30.62 -18.12 22.27
N ALA A 163 -30.67 -17.94 20.95
CA ALA A 163 -31.78 -18.41 20.11
C ALA A 163 -31.96 -19.93 20.17
N SER A 164 -30.86 -20.70 20.23
CA SER A 164 -30.93 -22.16 20.32
C SER A 164 -31.48 -22.65 21.67
N ARG A 165 -31.20 -21.93 22.77
CA ARG A 165 -31.75 -22.21 24.11
C ARG A 165 -33.17 -21.70 24.29
N HIS A 166 -33.56 -20.69 23.51
CA HIS A 166 -34.88 -20.05 23.59
C HIS A 166 -35.50 -19.84 22.20
N PRO A 167 -35.95 -20.91 21.52
CA PRO A 167 -36.46 -20.82 20.13
C PRO A 167 -37.68 -19.90 19.98
N ASP A 168 -38.48 -19.76 21.04
CA ASP A 168 -39.74 -18.99 21.03
C ASP A 168 -39.55 -17.51 21.42
N TRP A 169 -38.33 -17.05 21.70
CA TRP A 169 -38.09 -15.66 22.10
C TRP A 169 -38.08 -14.71 20.89
N PRO A 170 -38.66 -13.50 21.04
CA PRO A 170 -38.60 -12.51 19.97
C PRO A 170 -37.15 -12.01 19.74
N PRO A 171 -36.78 -11.63 18.51
CA PRO A 171 -35.41 -11.23 18.16
C PRO A 171 -34.81 -10.16 19.07
N ASP A 172 -35.56 -9.11 19.44
CA ASP A 172 -35.06 -8.03 20.30
C ASP A 172 -34.66 -8.53 21.70
N ARG A 173 -35.40 -9.52 22.23
CA ARG A 173 -35.08 -10.14 23.51
C ARG A 173 -33.83 -10.99 23.39
N ILE A 174 -33.67 -11.72 22.28
CA ILE A 174 -32.46 -12.50 21.98
C ILE A 174 -31.24 -11.58 21.92
N VAL A 175 -31.32 -10.44 21.23
CA VAL A 175 -30.20 -9.49 21.12
C VAL A 175 -29.79 -8.95 22.49
N LYS A 176 -30.76 -8.49 23.30
CA LYS A 176 -30.49 -7.95 24.64
C LYS A 176 -29.89 -9.01 25.58
N GLN A 177 -30.42 -10.23 25.54
CA GLN A 177 -29.90 -11.33 26.34
C GLN A 177 -28.49 -11.74 25.89
N ALA A 178 -28.25 -11.83 24.59
CA ALA A 178 -26.94 -12.18 24.04
C ALA A 178 -25.87 -11.13 24.40
N GLN A 179 -26.23 -9.85 24.36
CA GLN A 179 -25.38 -8.77 24.86
C GLN A 179 -25.05 -8.97 26.34
N TYR A 180 -26.07 -9.15 27.19
CA TYR A 180 -25.88 -9.34 28.62
C TYR A 180 -24.95 -10.53 28.93
N GLU A 181 -25.22 -11.69 28.34
CA GLU A 181 -24.42 -12.90 28.57
C GLU A 181 -22.98 -12.75 28.08
N PHE A 182 -22.78 -12.14 26.91
CA PHE A 182 -21.46 -11.90 26.36
C PHE A 182 -20.66 -10.94 27.24
N GLU A 183 -21.19 -9.75 27.57
CA GLU A 183 -20.47 -8.75 28.36
C GLU A 183 -20.21 -9.25 29.79
N PHE A 184 -21.16 -9.98 30.38
CA PHE A 184 -20.97 -10.62 31.68
C PHE A 184 -19.82 -11.63 31.64
N ALA A 185 -19.83 -12.57 30.69
CA ALA A 185 -18.80 -13.59 30.60
C ALA A 185 -17.44 -13.01 30.20
N ALA A 186 -17.39 -12.05 29.27
CA ALA A 186 -16.17 -11.34 28.90
C ALA A 186 -15.53 -10.66 30.11
N ARG A 187 -16.34 -9.98 30.94
CA ARG A 187 -15.90 -9.42 32.22
C ARG A 187 -15.36 -10.50 33.16
N GLN A 188 -16.07 -11.61 33.34
CA GLN A 188 -15.60 -12.69 34.24
C GLN A 188 -14.26 -13.26 33.79
N PHE A 189 -14.11 -13.55 32.49
CA PHE A 189 -12.83 -14.04 31.94
C PHE A 189 -11.70 -13.05 32.23
N MET A 190 -11.82 -11.80 31.80
CA MET A 190 -10.74 -10.82 31.98
C MET A 190 -10.42 -10.54 33.45
N LEU A 191 -11.46 -10.44 34.30
CA LEU A 191 -11.31 -10.12 35.72
C LEU A 191 -10.67 -11.27 36.50
N GLU A 192 -11.17 -12.50 36.33
CA GLU A 192 -10.65 -13.66 37.06
C GLU A 192 -9.24 -14.02 36.57
N THR A 193 -8.92 -13.83 35.29
CA THR A 193 -7.54 -13.93 34.80
C THR A 193 -6.63 -12.95 35.55
N LEU A 194 -6.97 -11.65 35.61
CA LEU A 194 -6.15 -10.65 36.30
C LEU A 194 -5.97 -10.98 37.79
N ARG A 195 -7.05 -11.37 38.48
CA ARG A 195 -6.99 -11.77 39.89
C ARG A 195 -6.03 -12.91 40.11
N PHE A 196 -6.14 -13.96 39.29
CA PHE A 196 -5.28 -15.12 39.38
C PHE A 196 -3.82 -14.74 39.14
N VAL A 197 -3.51 -14.08 38.01
CA VAL A 197 -2.12 -13.81 37.62
C VAL A 197 -1.43 -12.82 38.56
N LYS A 198 -2.17 -11.83 39.09
CA LYS A 198 -1.66 -10.91 40.11
C LYS A 198 -1.39 -11.61 41.44
N ALA A 199 -2.29 -12.49 41.88
CA ALA A 199 -2.06 -13.27 43.10
C ALA A 199 -0.86 -14.21 42.93
N PHE A 200 -0.69 -14.77 41.74
CA PHE A 200 0.35 -15.72 41.43
C PHE A 200 1.72 -15.08 41.15
N ARG A 201 1.75 -13.86 40.60
CA ARG A 201 2.94 -13.03 40.33
C ARG A 201 2.71 -11.58 40.77
N PRO A 202 2.62 -11.30 42.08
CA PRO A 202 2.28 -10.00 42.66
C PRO A 202 3.32 -8.90 42.44
N ARG A 203 4.55 -9.27 42.05
CA ARG A 203 5.61 -8.29 41.72
C ARG A 203 5.62 -7.87 40.25
N HIS A 204 4.80 -8.49 39.40
CA HIS A 204 4.65 -8.07 38.02
C HIS A 204 3.47 -7.11 37.89
N LEU A 205 3.61 -6.12 37.01
CA LEU A 205 2.52 -5.21 36.66
C LEU A 205 1.73 -5.79 35.47
N TRP A 206 0.51 -6.20 35.76
CA TRP A 206 -0.46 -6.82 34.88
C TRP A 206 -1.48 -5.84 34.32
N GLY A 207 -1.81 -6.03 33.05
CA GLY A 207 -2.85 -5.30 32.33
C GLY A 207 -3.03 -5.85 30.91
N PHE A 208 -4.06 -5.37 30.22
CA PHE A 208 -4.33 -5.77 28.85
C PHE A 208 -3.76 -4.76 27.85
N TYR A 209 -3.11 -5.25 26.79
CA TYR A 209 -2.73 -4.43 25.64
C TYR A 209 -3.97 -3.75 25.03
N LEU A 210 -3.77 -2.56 24.46
CA LEU A 210 -4.76 -1.68 23.83
C LEU A 210 -5.68 -0.92 24.80
N PHE A 211 -5.74 -1.28 26.09
CA PHE A 211 -6.70 -0.68 27.01
C PHE A 211 -6.10 0.45 27.88
N PRO A 212 -6.81 1.60 28.02
CA PRO A 212 -8.02 1.98 27.27
C PRO A 212 -7.73 2.37 25.82
N ASP A 213 -8.76 2.28 24.97
CA ASP A 213 -8.74 2.82 23.61
C ASP A 213 -9.63 4.07 23.55
N CYS A 214 -9.10 5.12 22.94
CA CYS A 214 -9.76 6.42 22.75
C CYS A 214 -10.66 6.43 21.50
N TYR A 215 -10.43 5.51 20.55
CA TYR A 215 -11.13 5.42 19.25
C TYR A 215 -11.20 6.75 18.46
N ASN A 216 -10.19 7.62 18.60
CA ASN A 216 -10.05 8.91 17.92
C ASN A 216 -9.54 8.76 16.47
N HIS A 217 -10.18 7.90 15.67
CA HIS A 217 -9.76 7.61 14.28
C HIS A 217 -10.52 8.42 13.22
N ASP A 218 -11.31 9.41 13.63
CA ASP A 218 -12.14 10.22 12.72
C ASP A 218 -11.33 11.19 11.86
N TYR A 219 -10.01 11.31 12.07
CA TYR A 219 -9.08 11.96 11.15
C TYR A 219 -9.18 11.42 9.71
N VAL A 220 -9.63 10.18 9.52
CA VAL A 220 -9.85 9.57 8.19
C VAL A 220 -10.97 10.27 7.41
N GLN A 221 -11.97 10.83 8.10
CA GLN A 221 -13.14 11.45 7.51
C GLN A 221 -13.16 12.97 7.69
N ASN A 222 -12.54 13.46 8.76
CA ASN A 222 -12.70 14.84 9.26
C ASN A 222 -11.36 15.57 9.43
N TRP A 223 -10.40 15.37 8.52
CA TRP A 223 -9.03 15.90 8.64
C TRP A 223 -8.97 17.37 9.10
N GLU A 224 -9.69 18.28 8.42
CA GLU A 224 -9.66 19.72 8.70
C GLU A 224 -10.18 20.11 10.09
N THR A 225 -11.06 19.30 10.68
CA THR A 225 -11.69 19.57 11.98
C THR A 225 -11.21 18.63 13.08
N TYR A 226 -10.24 17.77 12.77
CA TYR A 226 -9.78 16.73 13.68
C TYR A 226 -9.03 17.31 14.88
N THR A 227 -9.56 17.03 16.07
CA THR A 227 -9.01 17.56 17.34
C THR A 227 -8.16 16.53 18.08
N GLY A 228 -8.24 15.25 17.71
CA GLY A 228 -7.67 14.14 18.47
C GLY A 228 -8.46 13.71 19.69
N ARG A 229 -9.47 14.46 20.12
CA ARG A 229 -10.26 14.14 21.33
C ARG A 229 -10.92 12.77 21.21
N CYS A 230 -10.95 12.02 22.31
CA CYS A 230 -11.78 10.83 22.40
C CYS A 230 -13.26 11.26 22.28
N PRO A 231 -14.05 10.64 21.39
CA PRO A 231 -15.48 10.91 21.35
C PRO A 231 -16.13 10.65 22.72
N ASP A 232 -17.08 11.46 23.16
CA ASP A 232 -17.65 11.37 24.52
C ASP A 232 -18.26 10.00 24.83
N VAL A 233 -18.82 9.34 23.81
CA VAL A 233 -19.34 7.97 23.93
C VAL A 233 -18.24 6.95 24.24
N GLU A 234 -17.00 7.20 23.83
CA GLU A 234 -15.83 6.38 24.13
C GLU A 234 -15.39 6.53 25.56
N VAL A 235 -15.32 7.77 26.04
CA VAL A 235 -15.00 8.09 27.43
C VAL A 235 -16.01 7.40 28.36
N SER A 236 -17.31 7.51 28.05
CA SER A 236 -18.37 6.84 28.82
C SER A 236 -18.29 5.31 28.77
N ARG A 237 -17.86 4.73 27.63
CA ARG A 237 -17.65 3.27 27.51
C ARG A 237 -16.43 2.82 28.31
N ASN A 238 -15.36 3.62 28.34
CA ASN A 238 -14.20 3.36 29.19
C ASN A 238 -14.57 3.47 30.67
N ASP A 239 -15.47 4.37 31.06
CA ASP A 239 -15.97 4.46 32.44
C ASP A 239 -16.73 3.17 32.86
N GLN A 240 -17.44 2.54 31.92
CA GLN A 240 -18.12 1.25 32.17
C GLN A 240 -17.14 0.08 32.41
N LEU A 241 -15.88 0.25 32.01
CA LEU A 241 -14.78 -0.69 32.26
C LEU A 241 -14.05 -0.43 33.58
N ALA A 242 -14.62 0.34 34.51
CA ALA A 242 -14.10 0.59 35.86
C ALA A 242 -13.57 -0.67 36.57
N TRP A 243 -14.24 -1.81 36.37
CA TRP A 243 -13.84 -3.10 36.94
C TRP A 243 -12.50 -3.61 36.41
N LEU A 244 -12.15 -3.28 35.17
CA LEU A 244 -10.88 -3.65 34.53
C LEU A 244 -9.75 -2.80 35.09
N TRP A 245 -9.98 -1.49 35.21
CA TRP A 245 -9.01 -0.55 35.75
C TRP A 245 -8.70 -0.86 37.21
N ALA A 246 -9.73 -1.09 38.03
CA ALA A 246 -9.56 -1.40 39.45
C ALA A 246 -8.79 -2.71 39.71
N GLU A 247 -8.88 -3.68 38.79
CA GLU A 247 -8.13 -4.94 38.91
C GLU A 247 -6.77 -4.89 38.23
N SER A 248 -6.51 -3.95 37.32
CA SER A 248 -5.21 -3.77 36.68
C SER A 248 -4.15 -3.30 37.68
N THR A 249 -2.88 -3.49 37.31
CA THR A 249 -1.72 -2.94 38.06
C THR A 249 -0.81 -2.08 37.17
N ALA A 250 -1.05 -2.08 35.86
CA ALA A 250 -0.57 -1.10 34.89
C ALA A 250 -1.56 -1.00 33.71
N LEU A 251 -1.49 0.09 32.94
CA LEU A 251 -2.27 0.27 31.71
C LEU A 251 -1.35 0.27 30.49
N PHE A 252 -1.83 -0.28 29.37
CA PHE A 252 -1.06 -0.50 28.16
C PHE A 252 -1.78 0.03 26.90
N PRO A 253 -2.07 1.34 26.81
CA PRO A 253 -2.71 1.92 25.63
C PRO A 253 -1.76 1.83 24.43
N SER A 254 -2.32 1.66 23.23
CA SER A 254 -1.55 1.72 21.98
C SER A 254 -1.68 3.09 21.33
N VAL A 255 -0.57 3.67 20.88
CA VAL A 255 -0.51 4.93 20.10
C VAL A 255 0.16 4.72 18.75
N TYR A 256 0.06 3.52 18.19
CA TYR A 256 0.64 3.19 16.88
C TYR A 256 0.21 4.22 15.83
N LEU A 257 1.18 5.00 15.37
CA LEU A 257 0.92 6.14 14.51
C LEU A 257 0.79 5.68 13.06
N GLU A 258 -0.31 6.04 12.40
CA GLU A 258 -0.48 5.81 10.96
C GLU A 258 0.34 6.81 10.15
N GLU A 259 0.85 6.39 8.99
CA GLU A 259 1.66 7.26 8.12
C GLU A 259 0.86 8.46 7.56
N THR A 260 -0.47 8.38 7.54
CA THR A 260 -1.36 9.52 7.23
C THR A 260 -1.25 10.66 8.25
N LEU A 261 -0.81 10.35 9.47
CA LEU A 261 -0.58 11.31 10.55
C LEU A 261 0.89 11.75 10.64
N ALA A 262 1.75 11.25 9.75
CA ALA A 262 3.19 11.51 9.77
C ALA A 262 3.51 13.00 9.79
N SER A 263 4.38 13.38 10.73
CA SER A 263 4.95 14.72 10.88
C SER A 263 3.90 15.82 10.92
N SER A 264 2.78 15.55 11.59
CA SER A 264 1.63 16.44 11.66
C SER A 264 1.20 16.74 13.09
N THR A 265 0.60 17.92 13.30
CA THR A 265 -0.06 18.27 14.57
C THR A 265 -1.20 17.32 14.91
N HIS A 266 -1.89 16.78 13.90
CA HIS A 266 -2.90 15.75 14.08
C HIS A 266 -2.32 14.44 14.61
N GLY A 267 -1.11 14.06 14.18
CA GLY A 267 -0.39 12.92 14.75
C GLY A 267 -0.08 13.09 16.22
N ARG A 268 0.43 14.27 16.62
CA ARG A 268 0.59 14.61 18.04
C ARG A 268 -0.73 14.59 18.80
N ASN A 269 -1.80 15.20 18.27
CA ASN A 269 -3.11 15.21 18.92
C ASN A 269 -3.67 13.79 19.09
N PHE A 270 -3.51 12.94 18.08
CA PHE A 270 -3.92 11.53 18.12
C PHE A 270 -3.26 10.80 19.31
N VAL A 271 -1.94 10.94 19.46
CA VAL A 271 -1.19 10.34 20.58
C VAL A 271 -1.62 10.96 21.91
N SER A 272 -1.60 12.30 21.99
CA SER A 272 -1.83 13.04 23.23
C SER A 272 -3.14 12.63 23.91
N PHE A 273 -4.25 12.61 23.17
CA PHE A 273 -5.55 12.27 23.75
C PHE A 273 -5.68 10.79 24.13
N ARG A 274 -4.97 9.89 23.46
CA ARG A 274 -4.92 8.46 23.86
C ARG A 274 -4.18 8.28 25.17
N VAL A 275 -3.05 8.96 25.34
CA VAL A 275 -2.28 8.94 26.60
C VAL A 275 -3.07 9.63 27.72
N GLN A 276 -3.72 10.76 27.45
CA GLN A 276 -4.56 11.45 28.42
C GLN A 276 -5.74 10.59 28.89
N GLU A 277 -6.39 9.83 28.00
CA GLU A 277 -7.48 8.93 28.40
C GLU A 277 -6.98 7.79 29.29
N ALA A 278 -5.80 7.22 28.99
CA ALA A 278 -5.16 6.23 29.85
C ALA A 278 -4.82 6.81 31.23
N LEU A 279 -4.26 8.02 31.28
CA LEU A 279 -3.99 8.70 32.54
C LEU A 279 -5.30 9.01 33.28
N ARG A 280 -6.36 9.44 32.60
CA ARG A 280 -7.65 9.72 33.22
C ARG A 280 -8.19 8.51 33.97
N VAL A 281 -8.26 7.34 33.33
CA VAL A 281 -8.76 6.12 33.98
C VAL A 281 -7.78 5.53 35.00
N ALA A 282 -6.48 5.81 34.87
CA ALA A 282 -5.47 5.42 35.88
C ALA A 282 -5.68 6.10 37.24
N HIS A 283 -6.22 7.32 37.25
CA HIS A 283 -6.39 8.13 38.46
C HIS A 283 -7.69 7.84 39.22
N THR A 284 -8.67 7.18 38.60
CA THR A 284 -10.05 7.11 39.13
C THR A 284 -10.28 5.97 40.12
N HIS A 285 -9.54 4.86 40.04
CA HIS A 285 -9.98 3.61 40.70
C HIS A 285 -9.19 3.16 41.94
N HIS A 286 -7.96 3.64 42.15
CA HIS A 286 -7.18 3.34 43.37
C HIS A 286 -7.14 4.55 44.27
N ALA A 287 -7.48 4.40 45.55
CA ALA A 287 -7.64 5.53 46.48
C ALA A 287 -6.34 6.32 46.68
N ASN A 288 -5.20 5.62 46.75
CA ASN A 288 -3.94 6.19 47.26
C ASN A 288 -2.85 6.31 46.19
N HIS A 289 -3.07 5.85 44.96
CA HIS A 289 -2.09 5.97 43.88
C HIS A 289 -2.79 5.97 42.52
N ALA A 290 -2.09 6.41 41.47
CA ALA A 290 -2.51 6.21 40.08
C ALA A 290 -1.77 5.01 39.48
N LEU A 291 -2.45 4.27 38.58
CA LEU A 291 -1.80 3.18 37.85
C LEU A 291 -0.69 3.71 36.94
N PRO A 292 0.49 3.07 36.88
CA PRO A 292 1.50 3.42 35.90
C PRO A 292 1.01 3.08 34.48
N VAL A 293 1.20 4.02 33.55
CA VAL A 293 0.82 3.89 32.14
C VAL A 293 2.07 3.61 31.31
N TYR A 294 2.13 2.47 30.62
CA TYR A 294 3.21 2.11 29.70
C TYR A 294 2.66 2.08 28.28
N VAL A 295 3.01 3.09 27.49
CA VAL A 295 2.39 3.34 26.18
C VAL A 295 3.05 2.47 25.11
N PHE A 296 2.26 1.67 24.40
CA PHE A 296 2.73 0.90 23.25
C PHE A 296 2.89 1.82 22.04
N THR A 297 4.11 1.90 21.51
CA THR A 297 4.43 2.54 20.24
C THR A 297 5.24 1.58 19.37
N ARG A 298 5.52 1.97 18.12
CA ARG A 298 6.38 1.23 17.20
C ARG A 298 7.59 2.09 16.84
N PRO A 299 8.75 1.50 16.52
CA PRO A 299 9.84 2.24 15.90
C PRO A 299 9.49 2.71 14.48
N THR A 300 8.40 2.20 13.90
CA THR A 300 7.90 2.51 12.55
C THR A 300 6.42 2.91 12.58
N TYR A 301 5.89 3.43 11.47
CA TYR A 301 4.45 3.64 11.34
C TYR A 301 3.67 2.31 11.36
N SER A 302 2.41 2.36 11.78
CA SER A 302 1.60 1.18 12.12
C SER A 302 1.38 0.15 10.99
N ARG A 303 1.54 0.54 9.72
CA ARG A 303 1.28 -0.32 8.54
C ARG A 303 2.52 -0.57 7.66
N GLY A 304 3.73 -0.31 8.17
CA GLY A 304 4.97 -0.51 7.41
C GLY A 304 6.24 -0.57 8.26
N LEU A 305 7.39 -0.73 7.59
CA LEU A 305 8.72 -0.69 8.22
C LEU A 305 9.39 0.69 8.11
N THR A 306 8.67 1.71 7.62
CA THR A 306 9.13 3.10 7.59
C THR A 306 9.29 3.61 9.01
N GLY A 307 10.52 3.93 9.42
CA GLY A 307 10.81 4.48 10.74
C GLY A 307 10.02 5.76 11.01
N LEU A 308 9.61 5.96 12.27
CA LEU A 308 9.03 7.24 12.68
C LEU A 308 10.05 8.36 12.45
N SER A 309 9.60 9.50 11.93
CA SER A 309 10.45 10.68 11.82
C SER A 309 10.86 11.17 13.22
N GLU A 310 11.86 12.05 13.31
CA GLU A 310 12.20 12.70 14.59
C GLU A 310 10.99 13.43 15.20
N MET A 311 10.20 14.13 14.39
CA MET A 311 8.99 14.81 14.85
C MET A 311 7.95 13.82 15.39
N ASP A 312 7.84 12.64 14.78
CA ASP A 312 6.88 11.62 15.19
C ASP A 312 7.37 10.82 16.40
N LEU A 313 8.68 10.63 16.55
CA LEU A 313 9.29 10.13 17.80
C LEU A 313 9.05 11.10 18.95
N ILE A 314 9.17 12.42 18.72
CA ILE A 314 8.80 13.45 19.70
C ILE A 314 7.29 13.39 19.97
N SER A 315 6.46 13.27 18.95
CA SER A 315 5.00 13.26 19.09
C SER A 315 4.44 11.96 19.68
N THR A 316 5.24 10.89 19.73
CA THR A 316 4.89 9.60 20.35
C THR A 316 5.57 9.43 21.70
N ILE A 317 6.89 9.23 21.71
CA ILE A 317 7.69 8.99 22.92
C ILE A 317 7.76 10.27 23.77
N GLY A 318 8.09 11.39 23.15
CA GLY A 318 8.21 12.68 23.84
C GLY A 318 6.88 13.14 24.45
N GLU A 319 5.78 13.03 23.71
CA GLU A 319 4.44 13.39 24.20
C GLU A 319 3.99 12.47 25.35
N SER A 320 4.27 11.17 25.25
CA SER A 320 3.98 10.22 26.34
C SER A 320 4.73 10.59 27.62
N ALA A 321 6.02 10.94 27.50
CA ALA A 321 6.83 11.40 28.63
C ALA A 321 6.31 12.73 29.20
N ALA A 322 5.97 13.69 28.34
CA ALA A 322 5.50 15.02 28.74
C ALA A 322 4.15 14.97 29.50
N LEU A 323 3.28 14.01 29.16
CA LEU A 323 2.00 13.81 29.83
C LEU A 323 2.12 13.03 31.15
N GLY A 324 3.29 12.46 31.46
CA GLY A 324 3.53 11.73 32.71
C GLY A 324 3.23 10.23 32.64
N ALA A 325 3.33 9.61 31.46
CA ALA A 325 3.37 8.15 31.37
C ALA A 325 4.59 7.60 32.12
N ALA A 326 4.52 6.37 32.63
CA ALA A 326 5.63 5.70 33.29
C ALA A 326 6.69 5.18 32.30
N GLY A 327 6.32 5.04 31.03
CA GLY A 327 7.24 4.64 29.98
C GLY A 327 6.57 4.35 28.65
N VAL A 328 7.37 3.95 27.68
CA VAL A 328 6.94 3.45 26.37
C VAL A 328 7.52 2.07 26.10
N ILE A 329 6.77 1.25 25.40
CA ILE A 329 7.19 -0.05 24.89
C ILE A 329 7.21 0.05 23.37
N LEU A 330 8.40 0.01 22.78
CA LEU A 330 8.59 -0.12 21.34
C LEU A 330 8.40 -1.58 20.96
N TRP A 331 7.27 -1.87 20.34
CA TRP A 331 6.93 -3.23 19.93
C TRP A 331 7.19 -3.43 18.43
N GLY A 332 7.64 -4.63 18.06
CA GLY A 332 7.72 -5.04 16.66
C GLY A 332 7.48 -6.54 16.48
N ASP A 333 6.79 -6.92 15.42
CA ASP A 333 6.59 -8.33 15.08
C ASP A 333 7.80 -8.95 14.36
N ALA A 334 7.70 -10.24 14.02
CA ALA A 334 8.73 -10.95 13.27
C ALA A 334 9.09 -10.28 11.93
N GLY A 335 8.19 -9.47 11.35
CA GLY A 335 8.39 -8.70 10.12
C GLY A 335 9.62 -7.78 10.19
N TYR A 336 9.92 -7.23 11.37
CA TYR A 336 11.08 -6.35 11.60
C TYR A 336 12.43 -7.05 11.40
N THR A 337 12.45 -8.39 11.43
CA THR A 337 13.69 -9.17 11.44
C THR A 337 13.68 -10.26 10.38
N THR A 338 12.97 -10.04 9.27
CA THR A 338 12.85 -10.99 8.15
C THR A 338 13.93 -10.83 7.08
N SER A 339 14.68 -9.72 7.06
CA SER A 339 15.66 -9.45 6.01
C SER A 339 16.83 -8.54 6.46
N MET A 340 17.90 -8.48 5.65
CA MET A 340 19.13 -7.70 5.90
C MET A 340 19.04 -6.19 5.59
N VAL A 341 17.88 -5.66 5.18
CA VAL A 341 17.80 -4.29 4.65
C VAL A 341 17.98 -3.27 5.78
N SER A 342 19.18 -2.71 5.90
CA SER A 342 19.48 -1.57 6.78
C SER A 342 18.98 -0.28 6.13
N LEU A 343 18.09 0.44 6.82
CA LEU A 343 17.68 1.80 6.45
C LEU A 343 18.87 2.75 6.67
N HIS A 344 19.66 3.01 5.63
CA HIS A 344 20.64 4.09 5.65
C HIS A 344 19.92 5.44 5.72
N LEU A 345 19.88 6.04 6.92
CA LEU A 345 19.74 7.49 7.07
C LEU A 345 21.06 8.15 6.65
N PRO A 346 21.06 9.19 5.80
CA PRO A 346 22.24 10.02 5.59
C PRO A 346 22.52 10.82 6.85
N CYS A 347 23.67 10.58 7.45
CA CYS A 347 24.23 11.38 8.54
C CYS A 347 24.68 12.73 7.98
N ALA A 348 23.89 13.78 8.16
CA ALA A 348 24.37 15.16 8.17
C ALA A 348 23.36 16.07 8.86
N MET A 349 23.82 16.71 9.94
CA MET A 349 23.47 18.05 10.43
C MET A 349 23.20 18.11 11.93
N ALA A 350 24.27 17.91 12.70
CA ALA A 350 24.42 18.60 13.97
C ALA A 350 25.04 19.98 13.68
N ALA A 351 24.24 21.06 13.81
CA ALA A 351 24.67 22.39 14.24
C ALA A 351 23.59 23.46 13.92
N HIS A 352 22.98 23.99 14.98
CA HIS A 352 22.44 25.34 15.12
C HIS A 352 21.18 25.73 14.31
N LEU A 353 20.04 25.55 14.96
CA LEU A 353 18.74 26.15 14.66
C LEU A 353 18.58 27.56 15.25
N LEU A 354 17.74 28.35 14.56
CA LEU A 354 17.13 29.67 14.83
C LEU A 354 17.83 30.88 14.16
N PRO A 355 17.09 31.84 13.55
CA PRO A 355 15.72 31.81 13.03
C PRO A 355 15.50 32.74 11.79
N ILE A 356 15.52 32.27 10.54
CA ILE A 356 15.04 33.08 9.38
C ILE A 356 14.52 32.15 8.27
N CYS A 357 13.29 31.66 8.35
CA CYS A 357 12.61 31.08 7.18
C CYS A 357 11.09 31.23 7.24
N THR A 358 10.61 32.32 7.84
CA THR A 358 9.19 32.76 7.73
C THR A 358 8.86 33.37 6.36
N LEU A 359 9.66 33.14 5.31
CA LEU A 359 9.43 33.72 3.98
C LEU A 359 9.42 32.75 2.79
N PHE A 360 9.60 31.44 2.96
CA PHE A 360 9.82 30.52 1.82
C PHE A 360 8.73 29.47 1.50
N LEU A 361 7.60 29.44 2.21
CA LEU A 361 6.54 28.45 1.96
C LEU A 361 5.29 29.03 1.29
N ASN A 362 5.50 29.79 0.20
CA ASN A 362 4.48 30.03 -0.82
C ASN A 362 4.92 29.58 -2.23
N LEU A 363 6.02 28.80 -2.37
CA LEU A 363 6.64 28.50 -3.67
C LEU A 363 7.05 27.02 -3.90
N LEU A 364 6.36 26.03 -3.31
CA LEU A 364 6.54 24.63 -3.73
C LEU A 364 5.24 24.01 -4.21
N GLY A 365 4.67 24.66 -5.22
CA GLY A 365 3.83 24.02 -6.22
C GLY A 365 4.46 24.26 -7.59
N MET A 366 4.68 23.17 -8.35
CA MET A 366 5.08 23.12 -9.77
C MET A 366 6.56 22.91 -10.12
N ALA A 367 7.13 21.76 -9.74
CA ALA A 367 8.20 21.19 -10.54
C ALA A 367 7.60 20.45 -11.76
N LYS A 368 7.86 20.96 -12.98
CA LYS A 368 7.57 20.30 -14.26
C LYS A 368 8.85 19.62 -14.76
N GLY A 369 8.89 18.30 -14.90
CA GLY A 369 10.00 17.56 -15.53
C GLY A 369 9.90 16.03 -15.43
N SER A 370 9.94 15.33 -16.58
CA SER A 370 9.78 13.88 -16.74
C SER A 370 10.75 13.07 -15.88
N ARG A 371 10.35 11.95 -15.26
CA ARG A 371 11.31 11.19 -14.44
C ARG A 371 12.57 10.78 -15.25
N GLU A 372 13.73 10.65 -14.60
CA GLU A 372 15.00 10.21 -15.23
C GLU A 372 14.81 8.98 -16.17
N PRO A 373 15.68 8.77 -17.17
CA PRO A 373 15.61 7.61 -18.06
C PRO A 373 15.44 6.30 -17.29
N LEU A 374 14.48 5.46 -17.72
CA LEU A 374 14.18 4.16 -17.10
C LEU A 374 15.42 3.25 -17.05
N VAL A 375 16.20 3.30 -18.14
CA VAL A 375 17.49 2.68 -18.29
C VAL A 375 18.49 3.81 -18.55
N PRO A 376 19.66 3.82 -17.90
CA PRO A 376 20.67 4.86 -18.12
C PRO A 376 20.96 5.07 -19.61
N ASN A 377 21.00 6.33 -20.05
CA ASN A 377 21.19 6.70 -21.46
C ASN A 377 20.13 6.18 -22.46
N ARG A 378 18.94 5.79 -21.99
CA ARG A 378 17.83 5.38 -22.87
C ARG A 378 16.62 6.31 -22.70
N PRO A 379 16.49 7.37 -23.51
CA PRO A 379 15.28 8.19 -23.50
C PRO A 379 14.04 7.42 -23.94
N PHE A 380 14.21 6.39 -24.76
CA PHE A 380 13.16 5.48 -25.21
C PHE A 380 13.65 4.05 -25.00
N ALA A 381 13.14 3.38 -23.96
CA ALA A 381 13.54 2.02 -23.60
C ALA A 381 12.70 0.96 -24.34
N THR A 382 13.29 -0.17 -24.70
CA THR A 382 12.57 -1.29 -25.32
C THR A 382 12.61 -2.54 -24.45
N ILE A 383 11.42 -3.04 -24.11
CA ILE A 383 11.26 -4.19 -23.24
C ILE A 383 10.73 -5.36 -24.06
N TRP A 384 11.54 -6.41 -24.23
CA TRP A 384 11.14 -7.65 -24.87
C TRP A 384 10.39 -8.54 -23.88
N ASN A 385 9.08 -8.61 -24.03
CA ASN A 385 8.20 -9.44 -23.21
C ASN A 385 7.65 -10.64 -23.99
N ALA A 386 8.55 -11.57 -24.34
CA ALA A 386 8.22 -12.82 -25.04
C ALA A 386 8.98 -14.02 -24.44
N ASN A 387 8.40 -15.23 -24.55
CA ASN A 387 9.03 -16.46 -24.08
C ASN A 387 9.95 -17.08 -25.15
N THR A 388 10.91 -16.31 -25.67
CA THR A 388 11.88 -16.81 -26.67
C THR A 388 12.89 -17.79 -26.08
N GLN A 389 13.05 -17.82 -24.76
CA GLN A 389 13.83 -18.85 -24.08
C GLN A 389 13.29 -20.26 -24.36
N TRP A 390 11.96 -20.42 -24.42
CA TRP A 390 11.34 -21.68 -24.82
C TRP A 390 11.70 -22.08 -26.26
N CYS A 391 11.82 -21.12 -27.18
CA CYS A 391 12.26 -21.40 -28.56
C CYS A 391 13.66 -22.02 -28.60
N LEU A 392 14.58 -21.49 -27.78
CA LEU A 392 15.93 -22.01 -27.66
C LEU A 392 15.93 -23.40 -27.00
N GLU A 393 15.35 -23.52 -25.81
CA GLU A 393 15.38 -24.75 -25.00
C GLU A 393 14.62 -25.91 -25.65
N ARG A 394 13.47 -25.63 -26.28
CA ARG A 394 12.60 -26.68 -26.84
C ARG A 394 12.91 -26.99 -28.28
N HIS A 395 13.23 -25.99 -29.10
CA HIS A 395 13.31 -26.12 -30.55
C HIS A 395 14.72 -25.87 -31.12
N GLY A 396 15.67 -25.47 -30.27
CA GLY A 396 17.03 -25.10 -30.70
C GLY A 396 17.08 -23.83 -31.55
N VAL A 397 16.07 -22.96 -31.46
CA VAL A 397 15.97 -21.72 -32.23
C VAL A 397 16.36 -20.54 -31.34
N ASP A 398 17.53 -19.97 -31.61
CA ASP A 398 18.07 -18.83 -30.86
C ASP A 398 17.64 -17.49 -31.49
N VAL A 399 16.70 -16.81 -30.84
CA VAL A 399 16.21 -15.49 -31.25
C VAL A 399 17.10 -14.42 -30.62
N ASP A 400 17.78 -13.60 -31.44
CA ASP A 400 18.67 -12.55 -30.93
C ASP A 400 17.86 -11.42 -30.28
N VAL A 401 17.90 -11.35 -28.95
CA VAL A 401 17.24 -10.31 -28.15
C VAL A 401 18.23 -9.28 -27.60
N SER A 402 19.48 -9.26 -28.06
CA SER A 402 20.53 -8.38 -27.55
C SER A 402 20.29 -6.89 -27.83
N VAL A 403 19.44 -6.58 -28.82
CA VAL A 403 19.08 -5.21 -29.21
C VAL A 403 18.08 -4.55 -28.25
N PHE A 404 17.41 -5.32 -27.39
CA PHE A 404 16.45 -4.81 -26.42
C PHE A 404 17.15 -4.41 -25.12
N ASP A 405 16.63 -3.37 -24.45
CA ASP A 405 17.22 -2.88 -23.19
C ASP A 405 16.90 -3.80 -22.01
N VAL A 406 15.72 -4.44 -22.04
CA VAL A 406 15.25 -5.35 -21.01
C VAL A 406 14.64 -6.59 -21.67
N VAL A 407 15.02 -7.77 -21.20
CA VAL A 407 14.42 -9.06 -21.61
C VAL A 407 13.64 -9.62 -20.42
N ALA A 408 12.31 -9.71 -20.56
CA ALA A 408 11.40 -10.16 -19.50
C ALA A 408 10.55 -11.33 -20.02
N ASN A 409 10.60 -12.51 -19.39
CA ASN A 409 9.83 -13.66 -19.87
C ASN A 409 8.37 -13.63 -19.35
N PRO A 410 7.32 -13.62 -20.21
CA PRO A 410 5.90 -13.64 -19.80
C PRO A 410 5.51 -14.84 -18.94
N GLY A 411 6.22 -15.97 -19.07
CA GLY A 411 5.97 -17.18 -18.27
C GLY A 411 6.50 -17.13 -16.83
N GLN A 412 7.17 -16.03 -16.43
CA GLN A 412 7.80 -15.86 -15.12
C GLN A 412 8.78 -17.00 -14.73
N THR A 413 9.46 -17.63 -15.69
CA THR A 413 10.57 -18.55 -15.36
C THR A 413 11.69 -17.87 -14.57
N PHE A 414 11.78 -16.54 -14.69
CA PHE A 414 12.56 -15.66 -13.83
C PHE A 414 11.78 -14.35 -13.56
N ARG A 415 11.75 -13.89 -12.31
CA ARG A 415 11.23 -12.57 -11.92
C ARG A 415 12.41 -11.61 -11.82
N GLY A 416 12.63 -10.83 -12.88
CA GLY A 416 13.79 -9.98 -13.03
C GLY A 416 13.67 -8.62 -12.33
N PRO A 417 14.79 -7.91 -12.13
CA PRO A 417 14.84 -6.61 -11.47
C PRO A 417 14.14 -5.49 -12.27
N ASP A 418 13.88 -5.71 -13.56
CA ASP A 418 13.46 -4.66 -14.50
C ASP A 418 11.97 -4.71 -14.86
N MET A 419 11.30 -5.85 -14.70
CA MET A 419 9.88 -6.00 -14.99
C MET A 419 9.23 -7.17 -14.23
N THR A 420 8.07 -6.91 -13.64
CA THR A 420 7.16 -7.90 -13.06
C THR A 420 5.74 -7.62 -13.55
N ILE A 421 5.09 -8.65 -14.11
CA ILE A 421 3.67 -8.61 -14.51
C ILE A 421 2.87 -9.47 -13.54
N PHE A 422 1.77 -8.94 -13.01
CA PHE A 422 0.81 -9.69 -12.23
C PHE A 422 -0.43 -9.98 -13.07
N TYR A 423 -0.55 -11.20 -13.56
CA TYR A 423 -1.79 -11.65 -14.19
C TYR A 423 -2.93 -11.72 -13.16
N SER A 424 -4.17 -11.70 -13.64
CA SER A 424 -5.39 -11.67 -12.81
C SER A 424 -5.43 -12.68 -11.65
N SER A 425 -4.83 -13.86 -11.80
CA SER A 425 -4.77 -14.92 -10.77
C SER A 425 -3.57 -14.81 -9.81
N GLN A 426 -2.65 -13.87 -10.04
CA GLN A 426 -1.36 -13.80 -9.36
C GLN A 426 -1.26 -12.69 -8.31
N LEU A 427 -2.27 -11.81 -8.21
CA LEU A 427 -2.24 -10.68 -7.29
C LEU A 427 -3.56 -10.54 -6.53
N GLY A 428 -3.55 -11.04 -5.30
CA GLY A 428 -4.72 -11.02 -4.43
C GLY A 428 -5.85 -11.91 -4.93
N THR A 429 -7.08 -11.58 -4.54
CA THR A 429 -8.29 -12.34 -4.91
C THR A 429 -9.18 -11.54 -5.87
N TYR A 430 -8.67 -11.21 -7.06
CA TYR A 430 -9.37 -10.40 -8.06
C TYR A 430 -10.72 -11.04 -8.47
N PRO A 431 -11.87 -10.38 -8.25
CA PRO A 431 -13.18 -10.97 -8.50
C PRO A 431 -13.56 -10.88 -9.97
N TYR A 432 -14.04 -11.97 -10.55
CA TYR A 432 -14.48 -12.01 -11.94
C TYR A 432 -15.49 -13.14 -12.20
N TYR A 433 -16.17 -13.11 -13.34
CA TYR A 433 -17.01 -14.22 -13.80
C TYR A 433 -16.29 -15.08 -14.83
N THR A 434 -16.39 -16.40 -14.70
CA THR A 434 -15.95 -17.34 -15.74
C THR A 434 -16.79 -17.17 -17.01
N PRO A 435 -16.36 -17.71 -18.17
CA PRO A 435 -17.19 -17.71 -19.38
C PRO A 435 -18.56 -18.39 -19.22
N ALA A 436 -18.71 -19.31 -18.26
CA ALA A 436 -19.98 -19.94 -17.90
C ALA A 436 -20.87 -19.05 -17.01
N GLY A 437 -20.37 -17.89 -16.58
CA GLY A 437 -21.08 -16.95 -15.71
C GLY A 437 -20.97 -17.27 -14.22
N GLU A 438 -20.06 -18.16 -13.82
CA GLU A 438 -19.83 -18.53 -12.41
C GLU A 438 -18.92 -17.50 -11.71
N PRO A 439 -19.25 -17.07 -10.48
CA PRO A 439 -18.45 -16.09 -9.75
C PRO A 439 -17.16 -16.70 -9.18
N VAL A 440 -16.03 -16.06 -9.46
CA VAL A 440 -14.75 -16.29 -8.80
C VAL A 440 -14.51 -15.15 -7.82
N PHE A 441 -14.19 -15.48 -6.57
CA PHE A 441 -14.04 -14.53 -5.45
C PHE A 441 -15.22 -13.55 -5.30
N GLY A 442 -16.45 -14.00 -5.57
CA GLY A 442 -17.66 -13.17 -5.48
C GLY A 442 -18.08 -12.50 -6.78
N GLY A 443 -17.27 -12.58 -7.85
CA GLY A 443 -17.61 -12.15 -9.21
C GLY A 443 -17.58 -10.63 -9.45
N LEU A 444 -17.88 -9.84 -8.42
CA LEU A 444 -17.96 -8.38 -8.48
C LEU A 444 -17.13 -7.74 -7.35
N PRO A 445 -16.51 -6.57 -7.56
CA PRO A 445 -15.74 -5.89 -6.52
C PRO A 445 -16.59 -5.51 -5.30
N GLN A 446 -17.87 -5.14 -5.47
CA GLN A 446 -18.77 -4.83 -4.35
C GLN A 446 -19.32 -6.06 -3.63
N ASN A 447 -19.11 -7.27 -4.17
CA ASN A 447 -19.55 -8.55 -3.61
C ASN A 447 -18.37 -9.41 -3.12
N ALA A 448 -17.19 -8.81 -3.02
CA ALA A 448 -15.94 -9.46 -2.68
C ALA A 448 -15.25 -8.72 -1.54
N SER A 449 -14.45 -9.43 -0.72
CA SER A 449 -13.76 -8.81 0.42
C SER A 449 -12.46 -8.13 -0.02
N LEU A 450 -12.45 -6.80 -0.05
CA LEU A 450 -11.24 -6.01 -0.33
C LEU A 450 -10.11 -6.28 0.68
N ALA A 451 -10.44 -6.51 1.96
CA ALA A 451 -9.44 -6.82 2.99
C ALA A 451 -8.72 -8.14 2.71
N VAL A 452 -9.46 -9.18 2.30
CA VAL A 452 -8.88 -10.47 1.91
C VAL A 452 -8.02 -10.32 0.67
N HIS A 453 -8.49 -9.55 -0.32
CA HIS A 453 -7.71 -9.25 -1.52
C HIS A 453 -6.38 -8.57 -1.16
N LEU A 454 -6.39 -7.51 -0.35
CA LEU A 454 -5.18 -6.77 0.01
C LEU A 454 -4.22 -7.60 0.87
N ALA A 455 -4.74 -8.40 1.80
CA ALA A 455 -3.91 -9.32 2.60
C ALA A 455 -3.20 -10.35 1.71
N ARG A 456 -3.92 -10.90 0.72
CA ARG A 456 -3.34 -11.85 -0.23
C ARG A 456 -2.37 -11.17 -1.19
N ALA A 457 -2.73 -10.01 -1.73
CA ALA A 457 -1.89 -9.21 -2.62
C ALA A 457 -0.58 -8.78 -1.93
N PHE A 458 -0.61 -8.47 -0.63
CA PHE A 458 0.60 -8.17 0.14
C PHE A 458 1.60 -9.33 0.06
N GLN A 459 1.13 -10.56 0.30
CA GLN A 459 1.96 -11.76 0.23
C GLN A 459 2.43 -12.04 -1.19
N ASP A 460 1.55 -11.91 -2.19
CA ASP A 460 1.89 -12.15 -3.59
C ASP A 460 2.95 -11.15 -4.10
N ILE A 461 2.89 -9.88 -3.69
CA ILE A 461 3.87 -8.84 -4.04
C ILE A 461 5.24 -9.16 -3.42
N LEU A 462 5.29 -9.51 -2.14
CA LEU A 462 6.56 -9.87 -1.48
C LEU A 462 7.18 -11.14 -2.09
N ALA A 463 6.35 -12.10 -2.49
CA ALA A 463 6.80 -13.30 -3.17
C ALA A 463 7.27 -13.03 -4.61
N ALA A 464 6.72 -12.02 -5.29
CA ALA A 464 7.10 -11.66 -6.64
C ALA A 464 8.30 -10.73 -6.74
N MET A 465 8.41 -9.80 -5.81
CA MET A 465 9.48 -8.82 -5.76
C MET A 465 10.08 -8.85 -4.35
N PRO A 466 10.97 -9.82 -4.06
CA PRO A 466 11.56 -9.96 -2.73
C PRO A 466 12.56 -8.85 -2.38
N ALA A 467 13.11 -8.17 -3.39
CA ALA A 467 14.00 -7.03 -3.21
C ALA A 467 13.17 -5.75 -3.01
N SER A 468 13.33 -5.06 -1.88
CA SER A 468 12.59 -3.82 -1.56
C SER A 468 13.04 -2.57 -2.34
N ASN A 469 14.01 -2.72 -3.23
CA ASN A 469 14.56 -1.66 -4.08
C ASN A 469 14.13 -1.81 -5.55
N PHE A 470 13.16 -2.67 -5.87
CA PHE A 470 12.69 -2.87 -7.24
C PHE A 470 12.26 -1.53 -7.86
N SER A 471 12.90 -1.17 -8.97
CA SER A 471 12.64 0.08 -9.71
C SER A 471 12.17 -0.16 -11.14
N GLY A 472 11.89 -1.42 -11.48
CA GLY A 472 11.38 -1.83 -12.79
C GLY A 472 9.89 -1.57 -12.99
N LEU A 473 9.38 -2.08 -14.12
CA LEU A 473 7.95 -2.05 -14.47
C LEU A 473 7.16 -3.00 -13.56
N ALA A 474 6.15 -2.48 -12.85
CA ALA A 474 5.22 -3.29 -12.05
C ALA A 474 3.83 -3.22 -12.67
N VAL A 475 3.52 -4.16 -13.57
CA VAL A 475 2.31 -4.13 -14.39
C VAL A 475 1.25 -5.04 -13.79
N ILE A 476 0.06 -4.50 -13.50
CA ILE A 476 -1.10 -5.30 -13.07
C ILE A 476 -2.00 -5.53 -14.27
N ASP A 477 -2.20 -6.79 -14.64
CA ASP A 477 -2.95 -7.20 -15.82
C ASP A 477 -4.35 -7.71 -15.43
N TRP A 478 -5.24 -6.75 -15.19
CA TRP A 478 -6.64 -6.97 -14.80
C TRP A 478 -7.59 -6.55 -15.91
N GLU A 479 -8.11 -7.54 -16.62
CA GLU A 479 -8.88 -7.27 -17.82
C GLU A 479 -10.36 -7.59 -17.70
N ALA A 480 -10.79 -8.30 -16.65
CA ALA A 480 -12.15 -8.86 -16.59
C ALA A 480 -13.26 -7.78 -16.63
N TRP A 481 -13.22 -6.77 -15.75
CA TRP A 481 -14.12 -5.62 -15.74
C TRP A 481 -13.37 -4.31 -15.92
N ARG A 482 -14.11 -3.21 -16.14
CA ARG A 482 -13.57 -1.83 -16.21
C ARG A 482 -14.12 -1.01 -15.04
N PRO A 483 -13.35 -0.07 -14.46
CA PRO A 483 -13.80 0.69 -13.28
C PRO A 483 -14.89 1.73 -13.58
N ARG A 484 -15.12 2.07 -14.85
CA ARG A 484 -16.26 2.86 -15.31
C ARG A 484 -17.38 1.94 -15.74
N TRP A 485 -18.57 2.10 -15.16
CA TRP A 485 -19.78 1.35 -15.51
C TRP A 485 -20.04 1.37 -17.02
N ALA A 486 -19.89 2.56 -17.63
CA ALA A 486 -20.08 2.79 -19.05
C ALA A 486 -19.24 1.86 -19.93
N PHE A 487 -18.04 1.46 -19.51
CA PHE A 487 -17.09 0.66 -20.30
C PHE A 487 -17.26 -0.86 -20.15
N ASN A 488 -18.25 -1.32 -19.38
CA ASN A 488 -18.57 -2.73 -19.22
C ASN A 488 -19.66 -3.16 -20.22
N TRP A 489 -19.39 -2.99 -21.51
CA TRP A 489 -20.26 -3.43 -22.61
C TRP A 489 -19.84 -4.81 -23.17
N ASP A 490 -20.59 -5.29 -24.16
CA ASP A 490 -20.38 -6.59 -24.82
C ASP A 490 -20.27 -7.75 -23.81
N THR A 491 -19.19 -8.53 -23.86
CA THR A 491 -18.97 -9.65 -22.92
C THR A 491 -18.78 -9.19 -21.48
N LYS A 492 -18.47 -7.91 -21.24
CA LYS A 492 -18.38 -7.33 -19.89
C LYS A 492 -19.73 -6.87 -19.34
N ASP A 493 -20.81 -6.89 -20.13
CA ASP A 493 -22.14 -6.52 -19.65
C ASP A 493 -22.64 -7.43 -18.52
N ILE A 494 -22.09 -8.64 -18.41
CA ILE A 494 -22.32 -9.52 -17.25
C ILE A 494 -22.07 -8.81 -15.92
N TYR A 495 -21.06 -7.94 -15.81
CA TYR A 495 -20.78 -7.22 -14.57
C TYR A 495 -21.90 -6.22 -14.24
N ARG A 496 -22.49 -5.58 -15.24
CA ARG A 496 -23.65 -4.70 -15.05
C ARG A 496 -24.90 -5.50 -14.68
N GLN A 497 -25.16 -6.60 -15.39
CA GLN A 497 -26.30 -7.49 -15.13
C GLN A 497 -26.26 -8.06 -13.72
N ARG A 498 -25.10 -8.56 -13.29
CA ARG A 498 -24.93 -9.16 -11.97
C ARG A 498 -24.93 -8.12 -10.85
N SER A 499 -24.45 -6.90 -11.10
CA SER A 499 -24.57 -5.78 -10.16
C SER A 499 -26.03 -5.39 -9.94
N ARG A 500 -26.83 -5.26 -11.01
CA ARG A 500 -28.27 -5.06 -10.92
C ARG A 500 -28.96 -6.17 -10.14
N ALA A 501 -28.64 -7.43 -10.46
CA ALA A 501 -29.23 -8.58 -9.79
C ALA A 501 -28.90 -8.62 -8.28
N LEU A 502 -27.68 -8.24 -7.89
CA LEU A 502 -27.27 -8.14 -6.50
C LEU A 502 -28.10 -7.11 -5.72
N VAL A 503 -28.29 -5.92 -6.31
CA VAL A 503 -29.10 -4.85 -5.71
C VAL A 503 -30.58 -5.23 -5.67
N GLN A 504 -31.13 -5.79 -6.76
CA GLN A 504 -32.53 -6.26 -6.80
C GLN A 504 -32.79 -7.36 -5.76
N GLY A 505 -31.83 -8.25 -5.52
CA GLY A 505 -31.95 -9.28 -4.48
C GLY A 505 -32.00 -8.72 -3.06
N GLN A 506 -31.34 -7.59 -2.79
CA GLN A 506 -31.37 -6.88 -1.51
C GLN A 506 -32.63 -6.01 -1.36
N HIS A 507 -33.15 -5.49 -2.48
CA HIS A 507 -34.30 -4.60 -2.54
C HIS A 507 -35.32 -5.07 -3.59
N PRO A 508 -36.12 -6.13 -3.30
CA PRO A 508 -37.01 -6.74 -4.29
C PRO A 508 -38.05 -5.79 -4.88
N ASP A 509 -38.49 -4.80 -4.10
CA ASP A 509 -39.55 -3.86 -4.47
C ASP A 509 -39.04 -2.58 -5.17
N TRP A 510 -37.72 -2.43 -5.36
CA TRP A 510 -37.18 -1.24 -6.00
C TRP A 510 -37.44 -1.21 -7.52
N PRO A 511 -37.80 -0.05 -8.09
CA PRO A 511 -37.98 0.10 -9.52
C PRO A 511 -36.64 0.09 -10.26
N ALA A 512 -36.64 -0.34 -11.53
CA ALA A 512 -35.44 -0.54 -12.33
C ALA A 512 -34.46 0.66 -12.38
N PRO A 513 -34.90 1.94 -12.50
CA PRO A 513 -33.97 3.07 -12.48
C PRO A 513 -33.21 3.24 -11.15
N TRP A 514 -33.83 2.89 -10.02
CA TRP A 514 -33.17 2.98 -8.70
C TRP A 514 -32.15 1.86 -8.54
N VAL A 515 -32.47 0.67 -9.04
CA VAL A 515 -31.56 -0.48 -9.07
C VAL A 515 -30.36 -0.20 -9.97
N GLU A 516 -30.57 0.39 -11.16
CA GLU A 516 -29.48 0.77 -12.07
C GLU A 516 -28.54 1.78 -11.41
N ALA A 517 -29.07 2.87 -10.84
CA ALA A 517 -28.27 3.90 -10.19
C ALA A 517 -27.46 3.34 -9.00
N ALA A 518 -28.10 2.57 -8.12
CA ALA A 518 -27.42 1.97 -6.98
C ALA A 518 -26.39 0.90 -7.40
N ALA A 519 -26.68 0.10 -8.43
CA ALA A 519 -25.75 -0.89 -8.95
C ALA A 519 -24.52 -0.22 -9.57
N GLN A 520 -24.70 0.87 -10.31
CA GLN A 520 -23.62 1.68 -10.85
C GLN A 520 -22.75 2.26 -9.73
N ASP A 521 -23.35 2.93 -8.73
CA ASP A 521 -22.62 3.57 -7.64
C ASP A 521 -21.84 2.55 -6.80
N GLN A 522 -22.47 1.41 -6.45
CA GLN A 522 -21.80 0.34 -5.70
C GLN A 522 -20.65 -0.27 -6.50
N PHE A 523 -20.85 -0.53 -7.79
CA PHE A 523 -19.83 -1.11 -8.65
C PHE A 523 -18.64 -0.17 -8.84
N GLU A 524 -18.87 1.09 -9.23
CA GLU A 524 -17.77 2.05 -9.47
C GLU A 524 -17.03 2.39 -8.17
N GLY A 525 -17.76 2.55 -7.06
CA GLY A 525 -17.18 2.79 -5.74
C GLY A 525 -16.27 1.64 -5.31
N ALA A 526 -16.73 0.40 -5.47
CA ALA A 526 -15.92 -0.77 -5.15
C ALA A 526 -14.75 -0.95 -6.13
N ALA A 527 -14.99 -0.87 -7.46
CA ALA A 527 -13.93 -0.98 -8.46
C ALA A 527 -12.79 0.02 -8.22
N ARG A 528 -13.13 1.27 -7.85
CA ARG A 528 -12.16 2.29 -7.43
C ARG A 528 -11.39 1.86 -6.18
N ALA A 529 -12.08 1.40 -5.14
CA ALA A 529 -11.43 0.98 -3.89
C ALA A 529 -10.45 -0.19 -4.13
N TRP A 530 -10.84 -1.15 -4.96
CA TRP A 530 -10.00 -2.28 -5.37
C TRP A 530 -8.77 -1.81 -6.14
N MET A 531 -8.94 -1.18 -7.30
CA MET A 531 -7.80 -0.80 -8.15
C MET A 531 -6.86 0.20 -7.47
N ALA A 532 -7.41 1.21 -6.78
CA ALA A 532 -6.58 2.19 -6.06
C ALA A 532 -5.89 1.57 -4.84
N GLY A 533 -6.59 0.69 -4.11
CA GLY A 533 -6.04 -0.02 -2.96
C GLY A 533 -4.86 -0.91 -3.34
N THR A 534 -4.98 -1.67 -4.43
CA THR A 534 -3.90 -2.55 -4.92
C THR A 534 -2.69 -1.75 -5.40
N LEU A 535 -2.87 -0.63 -6.12
CA LEU A 535 -1.77 0.25 -6.52
C LEU A 535 -1.07 0.88 -5.32
N ARG A 536 -1.81 1.36 -4.32
CA ARG A 536 -1.24 1.93 -3.09
C ARG A 536 -0.45 0.89 -2.32
N LEU A 537 -0.98 -0.33 -2.19
CA LEU A 537 -0.27 -1.43 -1.55
C LEU A 537 1.03 -1.77 -2.30
N GLY A 538 0.96 -1.88 -3.62
CA GLY A 538 2.14 -2.09 -4.47
C GLY A 538 3.21 -1.03 -4.25
N GLN A 539 2.82 0.24 -4.24
CA GLN A 539 3.75 1.35 -3.99
C GLN A 539 4.29 1.40 -2.57
N ALA A 540 3.50 1.02 -1.57
CA ALA A 540 3.99 0.93 -0.20
C ALA A 540 5.08 -0.14 -0.05
N LEU A 541 4.91 -1.29 -0.73
CA LEU A 541 5.86 -2.39 -0.69
C LEU A 541 7.06 -2.20 -1.62
N GLN A 542 6.85 -1.57 -2.77
CA GLN A 542 7.85 -1.32 -3.81
C GLN A 542 7.73 0.13 -4.31
N PRO A 543 8.24 1.12 -3.54
CA PRO A 543 8.02 2.55 -3.81
C PRO A 543 8.73 3.08 -5.05
N ARG A 544 9.75 2.36 -5.52
CA ARG A 544 10.45 2.69 -6.77
C ARG A 544 9.84 1.99 -7.99
N GLY A 545 8.98 0.99 -7.78
CA GLY A 545 8.32 0.26 -8.85
C GLY A 545 7.40 1.16 -9.68
N LEU A 546 7.38 0.94 -10.98
CA LEU A 546 6.54 1.69 -11.91
C LEU A 546 5.18 1.02 -12.02
N TRP A 547 4.39 1.19 -10.95
CA TRP A 547 3.06 0.61 -10.83
C TRP A 547 2.04 1.21 -11.80
N GLY A 548 1.30 0.36 -12.48
CA GLY A 548 0.21 0.76 -13.35
C GLY A 548 -0.58 -0.45 -13.87
N PHE A 549 -1.79 -0.21 -14.35
CA PHE A 549 -2.62 -1.25 -14.97
C PHE A 549 -2.36 -1.33 -16.47
N TYR A 550 -2.19 -2.55 -16.98
CA TYR A 550 -2.18 -2.83 -18.41
C TYR A 550 -3.49 -2.39 -19.06
N GLY A 551 -3.39 -1.80 -20.25
CA GLY A 551 -4.54 -1.37 -21.04
C GLY A 551 -5.14 -0.01 -20.63
N PHE A 552 -4.52 0.69 -19.66
CA PHE A 552 -5.01 1.98 -19.19
C PHE A 552 -4.06 3.15 -19.53
N PRO A 553 -4.60 4.27 -20.04
CA PRO A 553 -5.99 4.47 -20.48
C PRO A 553 -6.31 3.71 -21.78
N ASP A 554 -7.60 3.54 -22.04
CA ASP A 554 -8.10 3.18 -23.37
C ASP A 554 -8.75 4.40 -24.04
N CYS A 555 -8.56 4.52 -25.36
CA CYS A 555 -9.10 5.58 -26.20
C CYS A 555 -10.39 5.15 -26.92
N TYR A 556 -10.66 3.85 -26.99
CA TYR A 556 -11.79 3.21 -27.68
C TYR A 556 -12.01 3.69 -29.13
N ASN A 557 -10.94 4.05 -29.82
CA ASN A 557 -10.90 4.56 -31.19
C ASN A 557 -10.89 3.43 -32.25
N TYR A 558 -11.78 2.46 -32.10
CA TYR A 558 -11.83 1.23 -32.91
C TYR A 558 -12.77 1.31 -34.12
N ASP A 559 -13.33 2.48 -34.43
CA ASP A 559 -14.33 2.70 -35.49
C ASP A 559 -13.71 2.77 -36.90
N PHE A 560 -12.81 1.84 -37.23
CA PHE A 560 -12.02 1.84 -38.48
C PHE A 560 -12.88 1.81 -39.76
N LYS A 561 -14.13 1.36 -39.68
CA LYS A 561 -15.07 1.35 -40.81
C LYS A 561 -15.63 2.73 -41.14
N ASN A 562 -15.47 3.70 -40.24
CA ASN A 562 -15.86 5.08 -40.47
C ASN A 562 -15.01 5.67 -41.62
N PRO A 563 -15.64 6.19 -42.71
CA PRO A 563 -14.89 6.83 -43.79
C PRO A 563 -14.13 8.08 -43.32
N ASN A 564 -14.63 8.76 -42.28
CA ASN A 564 -14.02 9.94 -41.66
C ASN A 564 -13.22 9.59 -40.40
N TYR A 565 -12.64 8.38 -40.34
CA TYR A 565 -11.84 7.93 -39.20
C TYR A 565 -10.67 8.88 -38.94
N THR A 566 -10.68 9.56 -37.79
CA THR A 566 -9.61 10.49 -37.37
C THR A 566 -8.63 9.85 -36.39
N GLY A 567 -8.95 8.67 -35.87
CA GLY A 567 -8.23 8.04 -34.76
C GLY A 567 -8.51 8.68 -33.40
N GLN A 568 -9.23 9.81 -33.33
CA GLN A 568 -9.51 10.49 -32.06
C GLN A 568 -10.31 9.60 -31.12
N CYS A 569 -10.01 9.69 -29.83
CA CYS A 569 -10.86 9.09 -28.80
C CYS A 569 -12.23 9.77 -28.87
N PRO A 570 -13.34 9.01 -28.93
CA PRO A 570 -14.67 9.61 -28.98
C PRO A 570 -14.90 10.56 -27.80
N PRO A 571 -15.64 11.68 -27.96
CA PRO A 571 -15.75 12.70 -26.91
C PRO A 571 -16.24 12.17 -25.55
N GLY A 572 -17.23 11.27 -25.56
CA GLY A 572 -17.73 10.63 -24.34
C GLY A 572 -16.66 9.78 -23.63
N ILE A 573 -15.77 9.14 -24.38
CA ILE A 573 -14.68 8.33 -23.81
C ILE A 573 -13.67 9.20 -23.05
N ARG A 574 -13.31 10.35 -23.61
CA ARG A 574 -12.39 11.29 -22.94
C ARG A 574 -12.98 11.79 -21.62
N ALA A 575 -14.27 12.10 -21.60
CA ALA A 575 -14.97 12.52 -20.38
C ALA A 575 -15.00 11.40 -19.31
N GLU A 576 -15.23 10.15 -19.71
CA GLU A 576 -15.16 8.99 -18.80
C GLU A 576 -13.74 8.74 -18.28
N ASN A 577 -12.70 8.93 -19.11
CA ASN A 577 -11.32 8.87 -18.67
C ASN A 577 -10.96 10.01 -17.69
N ASP A 578 -11.55 11.19 -17.83
CA ASP A 578 -11.36 12.30 -16.88
C ASP A 578 -11.90 11.94 -15.48
N GLN A 579 -12.98 11.15 -15.39
CA GLN A 579 -13.51 10.63 -14.12
C GLN A 579 -12.57 9.63 -13.42
N LEU A 580 -11.57 9.10 -14.13
CA LEU A 580 -10.54 8.20 -13.59
C LEU A 580 -9.30 8.97 -13.08
N GLY A 581 -9.40 10.28 -12.81
CA GLY A 581 -8.32 11.08 -12.20
C GLY A 581 -7.66 10.40 -10.99
N TRP A 582 -8.44 9.68 -10.19
CA TRP A 582 -7.97 8.90 -9.05
C TRP A 582 -7.04 7.73 -9.42
N LEU A 583 -7.19 7.15 -10.62
CA LEU A 583 -6.35 6.06 -11.12
C LEU A 583 -5.04 6.60 -11.67
N TRP A 584 -5.10 7.72 -12.39
CA TRP A 584 -3.92 8.40 -12.94
C TRP A 584 -3.02 8.93 -11.82
N GLY A 585 -3.62 9.61 -10.84
CA GLY A 585 -2.88 10.15 -9.68
C GLY A 585 -2.34 9.09 -8.73
N GLN A 586 -2.82 7.84 -8.83
CA GLN A 586 -2.27 6.70 -8.08
C GLN A 586 -1.33 5.85 -8.93
N SER A 587 -1.18 6.10 -10.23
CA SER A 587 -0.24 5.34 -11.08
C SER A 587 1.18 5.93 -10.96
N ARG A 588 2.19 5.09 -11.17
CA ARG A 588 3.60 5.50 -11.33
C ARG A 588 4.12 5.31 -12.77
N ALA A 589 3.33 4.65 -13.62
CA ALA A 589 3.46 4.63 -15.08
C ALA A 589 2.10 4.30 -15.72
N LEU A 590 1.91 4.66 -17.00
CA LEU A 590 0.74 4.31 -17.79
C LEU A 590 1.12 3.29 -18.87
N TYR A 591 0.28 2.27 -19.04
CA TYR A 591 0.52 1.14 -19.93
C TYR A 591 -0.62 0.97 -20.95
N PRO A 592 -0.87 1.97 -21.84
CA PRO A 592 -1.92 1.84 -22.84
C PRO A 592 -1.59 0.71 -23.83
N SER A 593 -2.56 -0.13 -24.17
CA SER A 593 -2.38 -1.11 -25.25
C SER A 593 -2.58 -0.40 -26.59
N ILE A 594 -1.64 -0.60 -27.51
CA ILE A 594 -1.70 -0.11 -28.89
C ILE A 594 -1.56 -1.25 -29.91
N TYR A 595 -2.00 -2.46 -29.53
CA TYR A 595 -2.07 -3.60 -30.44
C TYR A 595 -2.88 -3.23 -31.68
N LEU A 596 -2.33 -3.51 -32.86
CA LEU A 596 -2.95 -3.16 -34.13
C LEU A 596 -3.95 -4.26 -34.53
N PRO A 597 -5.27 -4.01 -34.55
CA PRO A 597 -6.21 -5.02 -34.97
C PRO A 597 -6.00 -5.40 -36.43
N ALA A 598 -6.26 -6.67 -36.80
CA ALA A 598 -6.15 -7.15 -38.18
C ALA A 598 -6.92 -6.31 -39.21
N ALA A 599 -7.97 -5.59 -38.80
CA ALA A 599 -8.72 -4.67 -39.65
C ALA A 599 -7.94 -3.44 -40.12
N LEU A 600 -6.79 -3.14 -39.51
CA LEU A 600 -5.89 -2.06 -39.91
C LEU A 600 -4.88 -2.49 -40.98
N GLU A 601 -4.71 -3.79 -41.22
CA GLU A 601 -3.73 -4.29 -42.17
C GLU A 601 -4.02 -3.81 -43.60
N GLY A 602 -2.99 -3.23 -44.23
CA GLY A 602 -3.12 -2.63 -45.56
C GLY A 602 -3.92 -1.33 -45.60
N THR A 603 -4.33 -0.81 -44.44
CA THR A 603 -4.94 0.52 -44.31
C THR A 603 -3.87 1.57 -43.97
N LYS A 604 -4.17 2.85 -44.17
CA LYS A 604 -3.29 3.96 -43.74
C LYS A 604 -3.73 4.56 -42.39
N LYS A 605 -4.44 3.78 -41.56
CA LYS A 605 -5.11 4.26 -40.35
C LYS A 605 -4.34 3.96 -39.06
N ALA A 606 -3.35 3.07 -39.10
CA ALA A 606 -2.64 2.61 -37.91
C ALA A 606 -1.91 3.73 -37.16
N ARG A 607 -1.21 4.62 -37.86
CA ARG A 607 -0.59 5.79 -37.22
C ARG A 607 -1.60 6.64 -36.46
N MET A 608 -2.76 6.93 -37.05
CA MET A 608 -3.81 7.74 -36.41
C MET A 608 -4.40 7.03 -35.19
N PHE A 609 -4.57 5.71 -35.27
CA PHE A 609 -5.01 4.87 -34.16
C PHE A 609 -4.03 4.94 -32.98
N VAL A 610 -2.74 4.69 -33.22
CA VAL A 610 -1.70 4.72 -32.18
C VAL A 610 -1.50 6.13 -31.65
N GLN A 611 -1.47 7.13 -32.54
CA GLN A 611 -1.19 8.51 -32.20
C GLN A 611 -2.10 9.02 -31.09
N HIS A 612 -3.41 8.76 -31.21
CA HIS A 612 -4.38 9.23 -30.23
C HIS A 612 -4.42 8.40 -28.96
N ARG A 613 -4.06 7.11 -28.99
CA ARG A 613 -3.96 6.28 -27.79
C ARG A 613 -2.80 6.71 -26.90
N VAL A 614 -1.62 6.92 -27.50
CA VAL A 614 -0.45 7.45 -26.79
C VAL A 614 -0.70 8.89 -26.33
N GLY A 615 -1.32 9.71 -27.20
CA GLY A 615 -1.67 11.09 -26.88
C GLY A 615 -2.65 11.21 -25.71
N GLU A 616 -3.63 10.30 -25.60
CA GLU A 616 -4.58 10.28 -24.48
C GLU A 616 -3.90 9.95 -23.15
N ALA A 617 -2.95 9.01 -23.14
CA ALA A 617 -2.14 8.73 -21.95
C ALA A 617 -1.39 9.97 -21.47
N PHE A 618 -0.76 10.72 -22.38
CA PHE A 618 -0.12 11.98 -22.02
C PHE A 618 -1.10 13.06 -21.57
N ARG A 619 -2.26 13.17 -22.21
CA ARG A 619 -3.28 14.14 -21.82
C ARG A 619 -3.73 13.91 -20.38
N LEU A 620 -3.98 12.66 -20.01
CA LEU A 620 -4.43 12.28 -18.66
C LEU A 620 -3.34 12.43 -17.61
N ALA A 621 -2.08 12.09 -17.95
CA ALA A 621 -0.94 12.36 -17.08
C ALA A 621 -0.82 13.86 -16.74
N VAL A 622 -0.92 14.73 -17.75
CA VAL A 622 -0.92 16.19 -17.58
C VAL A 622 -2.15 16.65 -16.79
N GLY A 623 -3.34 16.17 -17.13
CA GLY A 623 -4.60 16.54 -16.46
C GLY A 623 -4.65 16.15 -14.99
N ALA A 624 -3.97 15.07 -14.60
CA ALA A 624 -3.84 14.63 -13.21
C ALA A 624 -2.76 15.39 -12.41
N GLY A 625 -2.04 16.34 -13.02
CA GLY A 625 -0.96 17.07 -12.36
C GLY A 625 0.38 16.34 -12.33
N TYR A 626 0.52 15.24 -13.07
CA TYR A 626 1.75 14.45 -13.19
C TYR A 626 2.23 14.41 -14.66
N PRO A 627 2.65 15.55 -15.25
CA PRO A 627 3.04 15.63 -16.66
C PRO A 627 4.23 14.75 -17.05
N ASP A 628 4.86 14.17 -16.03
CA ASP A 628 6.13 13.48 -15.99
C ASP A 628 6.00 11.97 -15.81
N LEU A 629 4.74 11.50 -15.71
CA LEU A 629 4.39 10.10 -15.57
C LEU A 629 4.89 9.32 -16.80
N PRO A 630 5.74 8.29 -16.63
CA PRO A 630 6.20 7.46 -17.73
C PRO A 630 5.04 6.81 -18.46
N VAL A 631 5.00 6.96 -19.79
CA VAL A 631 4.05 6.26 -20.68
C VAL A 631 4.82 5.17 -21.42
N LEU A 632 4.40 3.92 -21.27
CA LEU A 632 5.00 2.74 -21.89
C LEU A 632 3.93 1.93 -22.61
N PRO A 633 3.64 2.23 -23.89
CA PRO A 633 2.62 1.50 -24.63
C PRO A 633 2.99 0.02 -24.80
N TYR A 634 1.99 -0.84 -24.69
CA TYR A 634 2.09 -2.26 -25.03
C TYR A 634 1.86 -2.45 -26.53
N VAL A 635 2.82 -3.09 -27.20
CA VAL A 635 2.82 -3.38 -28.64
C VAL A 635 2.97 -4.88 -28.88
N GLN A 636 2.40 -5.37 -29.98
CA GLN A 636 2.69 -6.71 -30.52
C GLN A 636 3.53 -6.56 -31.78
N ILE A 637 4.26 -7.61 -32.14
CA ILE A 637 4.97 -7.72 -33.45
C ILE A 637 4.09 -8.33 -34.54
N PHE A 638 2.86 -8.69 -34.19
CA PHE A 638 1.83 -9.21 -35.07
C PHE A 638 0.61 -8.28 -35.06
N TYR A 639 -0.21 -8.35 -36.10
CA TYR A 639 -1.58 -7.87 -35.97
C TYR A 639 -2.31 -8.69 -34.91
N ASP A 640 -3.09 -8.01 -34.08
CA ASP A 640 -3.74 -8.61 -32.91
C ASP A 640 -4.60 -9.82 -33.29
N MET A 641 -4.49 -10.89 -32.48
CA MET A 641 -5.15 -12.17 -32.70
C MET A 641 -4.77 -12.88 -34.02
N THR A 642 -3.57 -12.61 -34.57
CA THR A 642 -3.06 -13.27 -35.79
C THR A 642 -1.61 -13.75 -35.63
N ASN A 643 -1.11 -14.45 -36.65
CA ASN A 643 0.31 -14.79 -36.82
C ASN A 643 0.98 -13.96 -37.94
N ARG A 644 0.35 -12.86 -38.38
CA ARG A 644 0.86 -12.01 -39.46
C ARG A 644 1.72 -10.89 -38.87
N PHE A 645 3.01 -10.91 -39.18
CA PHE A 645 3.96 -9.91 -38.70
C PHE A 645 3.61 -8.51 -39.18
N LEU A 646 3.87 -7.52 -38.33
CA LEU A 646 3.76 -6.13 -38.73
C LEU A 646 4.85 -5.80 -39.77
N PRO A 647 4.52 -5.21 -40.92
CA PRO A 647 5.55 -4.71 -41.83
C PRO A 647 6.31 -3.54 -41.18
N LEU A 648 7.47 -3.19 -41.74
CA LEU A 648 8.30 -2.07 -41.25
C LEU A 648 7.50 -0.76 -41.10
N GLU A 649 6.61 -0.46 -42.05
CA GLU A 649 5.73 0.71 -41.99
C GLU A 649 4.85 0.74 -40.72
N GLU A 650 4.35 -0.42 -40.29
CA GLU A 650 3.52 -0.51 -39.10
C GLU A 650 4.34 -0.45 -37.82
N LEU A 651 5.60 -0.89 -37.83
CA LEU A 651 6.55 -0.63 -36.74
C LEU A 651 6.83 0.86 -36.59
N GLU A 652 6.97 1.60 -37.69
CA GLU A 652 7.08 3.06 -37.68
C GLU A 652 5.83 3.74 -37.12
N HIS A 653 4.64 3.23 -37.49
CA HIS A 653 3.35 3.80 -37.07
C HIS A 653 2.95 3.41 -35.63
N SER A 654 3.64 2.45 -35.03
CA SER A 654 3.42 2.00 -33.65
C SER A 654 4.55 2.41 -32.71
N LEU A 655 5.70 1.75 -32.80
CA LEU A 655 6.88 2.01 -31.96
C LEU A 655 7.49 3.38 -32.29
N GLY A 656 7.63 3.71 -33.57
CA GLY A 656 8.15 5.00 -34.02
C GLY A 656 7.25 6.18 -33.60
N GLU A 657 5.93 6.00 -33.73
CA GLU A 657 4.94 6.97 -33.28
C GLU A 657 5.00 7.20 -31.77
N SER A 658 5.16 6.12 -30.98
CA SER A 658 5.32 6.20 -29.53
C SER A 658 6.57 6.99 -29.13
N ALA A 659 7.72 6.68 -29.75
CA ALA A 659 8.97 7.39 -29.52
C ALA A 659 8.84 8.88 -29.87
N ALA A 660 8.23 9.20 -31.02
CA ALA A 660 8.06 10.58 -31.48
C ALA A 660 7.17 11.43 -30.56
N GLN A 661 6.24 10.84 -29.80
CA GLN A 661 5.46 11.57 -28.78
C GLN A 661 6.19 11.77 -27.45
N GLY A 662 7.38 11.16 -27.28
CA GLY A 662 8.17 11.22 -26.06
C GLY A 662 7.80 10.15 -25.03
N ALA A 663 7.26 9.00 -25.46
CA ALA A 663 7.05 7.84 -24.59
C ALA A 663 8.35 7.43 -23.89
N ALA A 664 8.23 6.84 -22.70
CA ALA A 664 9.39 6.37 -21.95
C ALA A 664 10.02 5.12 -22.54
N GLY A 665 9.22 4.38 -23.29
CA GLY A 665 9.60 3.15 -23.92
C GLY A 665 8.37 2.44 -24.46
N VAL A 666 8.57 1.19 -24.85
CA VAL A 666 7.49 0.28 -25.28
C VAL A 666 7.73 -1.10 -24.69
N VAL A 667 6.63 -1.79 -24.37
CA VAL A 667 6.66 -3.20 -23.99
C VAL A 667 6.21 -4.03 -25.20
N LEU A 668 7.12 -4.82 -25.76
CA LEU A 668 6.83 -5.75 -26.85
C LEU A 668 6.34 -7.07 -26.28
N TRP A 669 5.03 -7.25 -26.26
CA TRP A 669 4.41 -8.49 -25.79
C TRP A 669 4.23 -9.47 -26.95
N VAL A 670 4.59 -10.74 -26.74
CA VAL A 670 4.34 -11.82 -27.70
C VAL A 670 3.62 -12.96 -27.00
N SER A 671 2.46 -13.35 -27.54
CA SER A 671 1.66 -14.44 -26.99
C SER A 671 2.45 -15.76 -27.01
N TRP A 672 2.20 -16.58 -25.99
CA TRP A 672 2.75 -17.95 -25.90
C TRP A 672 2.37 -18.81 -27.12
N GLU A 673 1.23 -18.52 -27.76
CA GLU A 673 0.78 -19.20 -28.98
C GLU A 673 1.76 -18.98 -30.14
N ASN A 674 2.32 -17.77 -30.25
CA ASN A 674 3.26 -17.40 -31.31
C ASN A 674 4.68 -17.96 -31.05
N THR A 675 5.01 -18.37 -29.83
CA THR A 675 6.30 -19.01 -29.51
C THR A 675 6.18 -20.54 -29.34
N ARG A 676 5.05 -21.14 -29.72
CA ARG A 676 4.77 -22.56 -29.41
C ARG A 676 5.52 -23.55 -30.29
N THR A 677 5.54 -23.31 -31.61
CA THR A 677 6.09 -24.27 -32.60
C THR A 677 7.47 -23.83 -33.10
N LYS A 678 8.26 -24.79 -33.61
CA LYS A 678 9.57 -24.51 -34.19
C LYS A 678 9.48 -23.54 -35.35
N GLU A 679 8.47 -23.68 -36.21
CA GLU A 679 8.23 -22.82 -37.37
C GLU A 679 7.94 -21.38 -36.93
N SER A 680 7.12 -21.20 -35.89
CA SER A 680 6.79 -19.87 -35.38
C SER A 680 8.00 -19.21 -34.73
N CYS A 681 8.78 -19.96 -33.94
CA CYS A 681 10.05 -19.50 -33.39
C CYS A 681 11.05 -19.11 -34.47
N GLN A 682 11.18 -19.91 -35.54
CA GLN A 682 12.08 -19.63 -36.66
C GLN A 682 11.65 -18.37 -37.42
N ALA A 683 10.34 -18.20 -37.65
CA ALA A 683 9.82 -17.00 -38.29
C ALA A 683 10.04 -15.74 -37.41
N ILE A 684 9.90 -15.86 -36.09
CA ILE A 684 10.24 -14.76 -35.16
C ILE A 684 11.73 -14.44 -35.23
N LYS A 685 12.61 -15.46 -35.24
CA LYS A 685 14.05 -15.26 -35.40
C LYS A 685 14.36 -14.45 -36.67
N GLU A 686 13.85 -14.90 -37.80
CA GLU A 686 14.07 -14.24 -39.10
C GLU A 686 13.52 -12.81 -39.11
N TYR A 687 12.34 -12.59 -38.52
CA TYR A 687 11.76 -11.26 -38.42
C TYR A 687 12.56 -10.31 -37.53
N VAL A 688 13.11 -10.82 -36.41
CA VAL A 688 14.01 -10.06 -35.53
C VAL A 688 15.31 -9.72 -36.25
N ASP A 689 15.93 -10.69 -36.92
CA ASP A 689 17.20 -10.52 -37.62
C ASP A 689 17.07 -9.52 -38.80
N THR A 690 15.94 -9.53 -39.53
CA THR A 690 15.79 -8.77 -40.79
C THR A 690 15.03 -7.46 -40.66
N THR A 691 14.08 -7.34 -39.71
CA THR A 691 13.13 -6.22 -39.68
C THR A 691 13.09 -5.55 -38.32
N LEU A 692 12.73 -6.27 -37.26
CA LEU A 692 12.50 -5.68 -35.95
C LEU A 692 13.81 -5.22 -35.30
N GLY A 693 14.85 -6.04 -35.27
CA GLY A 693 16.13 -5.70 -34.64
C GLY A 693 16.76 -4.43 -35.22
N PRO A 694 16.94 -4.33 -36.55
CA PRO A 694 17.40 -3.10 -37.19
C PRO A 694 16.53 -1.89 -36.86
N PHE A 695 15.21 -2.05 -36.82
CA PHE A 695 14.29 -0.97 -36.49
C PHE A 695 14.40 -0.52 -35.02
N ILE A 696 14.56 -1.45 -34.07
CA ILE A 696 14.77 -1.14 -32.65
C ILE A 696 16.06 -0.33 -32.46
N LEU A 697 17.16 -0.75 -33.08
CA LEU A 697 18.42 -0.02 -33.02
C LEU A 697 18.28 1.38 -33.64
N ASN A 698 17.56 1.49 -34.75
CA ASN A 698 17.29 2.76 -35.42
C ASN A 698 16.52 3.74 -34.51
N VAL A 699 15.35 3.35 -33.99
CA VAL A 699 14.48 4.25 -33.22
C VAL A 699 15.09 4.62 -31.86
N THR A 700 15.74 3.68 -31.17
CA THR A 700 16.39 3.93 -29.87
C THR A 700 17.58 4.87 -30.01
N SER A 701 18.39 4.69 -31.06
CA SER A 701 19.51 5.57 -31.38
C SER A 701 19.05 6.95 -31.84
N GLY A 702 17.98 7.02 -32.64
CA GLY A 702 17.36 8.29 -33.05
C GLY A 702 16.86 9.10 -31.85
N ALA A 703 16.18 8.44 -30.90
CA ALA A 703 15.73 9.07 -29.66
C ALA A 703 16.91 9.55 -28.79
N LEU A 704 17.97 8.74 -28.66
CA LEU A 704 19.18 9.09 -27.90
C LEU A 704 19.92 10.28 -28.50
N LEU A 705 20.18 10.25 -29.81
CA LEU A 705 20.85 11.34 -30.51
C LEU A 705 20.04 12.62 -30.45
N CYS A 706 18.71 12.55 -30.60
CA CYS A 706 17.85 13.71 -30.43
C CYS A 706 17.92 14.28 -29.00
N SER A 707 17.86 13.41 -27.99
CA SER A 707 18.01 13.81 -26.58
C SER A 707 19.34 14.55 -26.33
N GLN A 708 20.45 14.01 -26.81
CA GLN A 708 21.78 14.60 -26.63
C GLN A 708 21.93 15.94 -27.39
N VAL A 709 21.50 15.99 -28.65
CA VAL A 709 21.74 17.13 -29.53
C VAL A 709 20.77 18.28 -29.30
N LEU A 710 19.49 17.96 -29.05
CA LEU A 710 18.42 18.95 -28.91
C LEU A 710 18.10 19.27 -27.45
N CYS A 711 18.13 18.26 -26.57
CA CYS A 711 17.69 18.38 -25.17
C CYS A 711 18.84 18.28 -24.17
N SER A 712 20.07 18.57 -24.61
CA SER A 712 21.29 18.57 -23.78
C SER A 712 21.57 17.24 -23.06
N GLY A 713 20.97 16.13 -23.51
CA GLY A 713 21.01 14.83 -22.81
C GLY A 713 20.08 14.73 -21.59
N HIS A 714 19.30 15.77 -21.31
CA HIS A 714 18.51 15.95 -20.10
C HIS A 714 17.00 16.02 -20.37
N GLY A 715 16.55 15.45 -21.48
CA GLY A 715 15.13 15.35 -21.81
C GLY A 715 14.85 14.46 -23.00
N ARG A 716 13.56 14.18 -23.24
CA ARG A 716 13.10 13.45 -24.44
C ARG A 716 12.67 14.42 -25.51
N CYS A 717 12.95 14.07 -26.76
CA CYS A 717 12.33 14.75 -27.89
C CYS A 717 10.87 14.33 -28.02
N ALA A 718 9.99 15.32 -28.19
CA ALA A 718 8.58 15.13 -28.48
C ALA A 718 8.20 15.98 -29.69
N ARG A 719 7.42 15.39 -30.60
CA ARG A 719 6.99 15.99 -31.85
C ARG A 719 6.26 17.30 -31.61
N ARG A 720 6.56 18.32 -32.42
CA ARG A 720 5.81 19.58 -32.38
C ARG A 720 4.45 19.39 -33.08
N PRO A 721 3.38 20.04 -32.58
CA PRO A 721 2.08 20.01 -33.26
C PRO A 721 2.12 20.53 -34.70
N SER A 722 3.08 21.39 -35.04
CA SER A 722 3.28 21.90 -36.41
C SER A 722 3.83 20.87 -37.40
N HIS A 723 4.37 19.75 -36.92
CA HIS A 723 4.95 18.68 -37.75
C HIS A 723 4.37 17.32 -37.35
N PRO A 724 3.06 17.09 -37.54
CA PRO A 724 2.35 15.92 -37.01
C PRO A 724 2.82 14.56 -37.57
N GLU A 725 3.63 14.56 -38.63
CA GLU A 725 4.19 13.36 -39.27
C GLU A 725 5.67 13.10 -38.94
N ALA A 726 6.34 13.97 -38.18
CA ALA A 726 7.79 13.88 -37.98
C ALA A 726 8.23 12.62 -37.21
N ARG A 727 9.29 11.95 -37.65
CA ARG A 727 9.71 10.65 -37.09
C ARG A 727 11.07 10.74 -36.41
N LEU A 728 11.22 10.08 -35.26
CA LEU A 728 12.53 9.93 -34.59
C LEU A 728 13.24 8.68 -35.09
N ILE A 729 13.60 8.68 -36.38
CA ILE A 729 14.36 7.61 -37.03
C ILE A 729 15.62 8.19 -37.67
N LEU A 730 16.69 7.39 -37.68
CA LEU A 730 17.95 7.70 -38.34
C LEU A 730 17.78 7.70 -39.86
N SER A 731 18.43 8.66 -40.51
CA SER A 731 18.42 8.74 -41.96
C SER A 731 19.38 7.70 -42.56
N PRO A 732 18.94 6.86 -43.51
CA PRO A 732 19.78 5.84 -44.14
C PRO A 732 20.91 6.45 -45.00
N THR A 733 20.87 7.75 -45.28
CA THR A 733 21.97 8.45 -45.97
C THR A 733 23.09 8.89 -45.02
N SER A 734 22.82 8.93 -43.72
CA SER A 734 23.77 9.39 -42.68
C SER A 734 24.23 8.26 -41.75
N PHE A 735 23.49 7.16 -41.70
CA PHE A 735 23.76 6.02 -40.83
C PHE A 735 23.57 4.69 -41.57
N SER A 736 24.42 3.72 -41.26
CA SER A 736 24.34 2.32 -41.68
C SER A 736 24.19 1.43 -40.45
N ILE A 737 23.28 0.46 -40.50
CA ILE A 737 23.11 -0.58 -39.48
C ILE A 737 23.65 -1.89 -40.06
N GLU A 738 24.66 -2.44 -39.42
CA GLU A 738 25.38 -3.62 -39.92
C GLU A 738 25.40 -4.72 -38.87
N SER A 739 25.15 -5.96 -39.31
CA SER A 739 25.38 -7.15 -38.50
C SER A 739 26.88 -7.38 -38.35
N THR A 740 27.34 -7.70 -37.14
CA THR A 740 28.76 -8.02 -36.93
C THR A 740 29.10 -9.40 -37.53
N PRO A 741 30.26 -9.55 -38.19
CA PRO A 741 30.70 -10.83 -38.72
C PRO A 741 30.75 -11.90 -37.62
N GLY A 742 30.09 -13.04 -37.84
CA GLY A 742 30.03 -14.13 -36.86
C GLY A 742 28.79 -14.16 -35.96
N GLY A 743 27.81 -13.27 -36.19
CA GLY A 743 26.52 -13.31 -35.47
C GLY A 743 26.53 -12.58 -34.12
N GLY A 744 27.36 -11.56 -33.96
CA GLY A 744 27.30 -10.67 -32.81
C GLY A 744 26.20 -9.59 -32.94
N PRO A 745 26.08 -8.68 -31.97
CA PRO A 745 25.07 -7.63 -31.96
C PRO A 745 25.14 -6.72 -33.19
N LEU A 746 24.00 -6.11 -33.55
CA LEU A 746 23.93 -5.06 -34.57
C LEU A 746 24.77 -3.84 -34.15
N THR A 747 25.44 -3.24 -35.11
CA THR A 747 26.25 -2.03 -34.92
C THR A 747 25.75 -0.88 -35.75
N LEU A 748 25.86 0.34 -35.21
CA LEU A 748 25.49 1.57 -35.89
C LEU A 748 26.76 2.33 -36.30
N GLN A 749 26.90 2.60 -37.60
CA GLN A 749 27.96 3.46 -38.14
C GLN A 749 27.35 4.72 -38.74
N GLY A 750 28.03 5.87 -38.57
CA GLY A 750 27.58 7.14 -39.12
C GLY A 750 27.70 8.29 -38.12
N ALA A 751 27.32 9.49 -38.56
CA ALA A 751 27.33 10.69 -37.74
C ALA A 751 26.14 11.59 -38.10
N LEU A 752 25.63 12.30 -37.09
CA LEU A 752 24.49 13.20 -37.28
C LEU A 752 24.96 14.49 -38.00
N SER A 753 24.36 14.81 -39.14
CA SER A 753 24.78 15.98 -39.94
C SER A 753 23.91 17.24 -39.75
N LEU A 754 22.74 17.17 -39.11
CA LEU A 754 21.75 18.26 -39.11
C LEU A 754 21.01 18.45 -37.77
N LYS A 755 21.60 19.26 -36.87
CA LYS A 755 20.95 19.72 -35.62
C LYS A 755 19.71 20.59 -35.90
N ASP A 756 19.75 21.43 -36.94
CA ASP A 756 18.70 22.40 -37.23
C ASP A 756 17.38 21.75 -37.64
N ARG A 757 17.43 20.62 -38.35
CA ARG A 757 16.22 19.90 -38.76
C ARG A 757 15.47 19.29 -37.58
N LEU A 758 16.18 18.73 -36.59
CA LEU A 758 15.56 18.21 -35.37
C LEU A 758 14.87 19.32 -34.56
N ALA A 759 15.45 20.53 -34.51
CA ALA A 759 14.87 21.67 -33.78
C ALA A 759 13.56 22.19 -34.41
N VAL A 760 13.40 22.03 -35.72
CA VAL A 760 12.16 22.39 -36.44
C VAL A 760 11.02 21.41 -36.15
N GLU A 761 11.33 20.12 -36.13
CA GLU A 761 10.34 19.04 -36.02
C GLU A 761 9.99 18.68 -34.55
N PHE A 762 10.95 18.83 -33.63
CA PHE A 762 10.84 18.36 -32.23
C PHE A 762 11.03 19.49 -31.21
N LYS A 763 10.50 19.24 -30.01
CA LYS A 763 10.72 20.04 -28.79
C LYS A 763 11.13 19.11 -27.64
N CYS A 764 11.66 19.66 -26.56
CA CYS A 764 12.08 18.87 -25.42
C CYS A 764 10.98 18.73 -24.36
N ARG A 765 10.87 17.53 -23.78
CA ARG A 765 10.24 17.25 -22.49
C ARG A 765 11.36 16.90 -21.52
N CYS A 766 11.75 17.85 -20.69
CA CYS A 766 12.92 17.75 -19.82
C CYS A 766 12.72 16.71 -18.74
N TYR A 767 13.82 16.12 -18.25
CA TYR A 767 13.79 15.25 -17.10
C TYR A 767 13.58 16.04 -15.79
N CYS A 768 13.27 15.35 -14.70
CA CYS A 768 12.96 15.92 -13.40
C CYS A 768 14.21 16.64 -12.89
N GLY A 769 14.04 17.89 -12.47
CA GLY A 769 15.14 18.78 -12.10
C GLY A 769 15.74 19.60 -13.25
N TRP A 770 15.40 19.29 -14.50
CA TRP A 770 15.87 20.00 -15.69
C TRP A 770 14.80 20.88 -16.33
N THR A 771 15.20 22.08 -16.74
CA THR A 771 14.31 23.13 -17.24
C THR A 771 14.98 23.89 -18.40
N GLY A 772 14.24 24.82 -19.01
CA GLY A 772 14.67 25.51 -20.22
C GLY A 772 14.10 24.87 -21.49
N THR A 773 14.23 25.57 -22.62
CA THR A 773 13.70 25.08 -23.91
C THR A 773 14.45 23.86 -24.43
N TRP A 774 15.69 23.67 -23.99
CA TRP A 774 16.62 22.62 -24.41
C TRP A 774 17.12 21.77 -23.23
N CYS A 775 16.44 21.85 -22.08
CA CYS A 775 16.79 21.15 -20.84
C CYS A 775 18.22 21.42 -20.35
N GLU A 776 18.70 22.64 -20.58
CA GLU A 776 20.06 23.06 -20.34
C GLU A 776 20.29 23.64 -18.94
N GLN A 777 19.22 23.85 -18.17
CA GLN A 777 19.26 24.49 -16.86
C GLN A 777 18.82 23.53 -15.77
N TRP A 778 19.68 23.34 -14.76
CA TRP A 778 19.35 22.63 -13.53
C TRP A 778 18.76 23.61 -12.52
N GLY A 779 17.52 23.37 -12.06
CA GLY A 779 16.89 24.23 -11.06
C GLY A 779 15.40 23.94 -10.85
N MET A 780 14.96 24.07 -9.60
CA MET A 780 13.54 24.01 -9.21
C MET A 780 12.86 25.34 -9.57
N TRP A 781 11.81 25.29 -10.38
CA TRP A 781 10.81 26.38 -10.43
C TRP A 781 9.84 26.24 -9.28
#